data_AF-A0A9Q5CPF5-F1
#
_entry.id   AF-A0A9Q5CPF5-F1
#
_cell.length_a   1.000
_cell.length_b   1.000
_cell.length_c   1.000
_cell.angle_alpha   90.00
_cell.angle_beta   90.00
_cell.angle_gamma   90.00
#
_symmetry.space_group_name_H-M   'P 1'
#
loop_
_entity.id
_entity.type
_entity.pdbx_description
1 polymer ?
#
loop_
_entity_poly.entity_id
_entity_poly.type
_entity_poly.pdbx_seq_one_letter_code
_entity_poly.pdbx_strand_id
1 'polypeptide(L)'
;MRKDNYILNIIDQIRGVLSKNNYRENRYNRDIAWLEERKSIYDDNIIRIAIMGITSSGKSTLVNALLGEKILPMAIRPSSSIIITASKGLKRQAVIYFKDSGPKILETENLNEDAIAEYADESRNPGNTLNVTQIDIKTPYFMLDEKIHIIDSPGLDAWNLENHEKLTLEILLPTIDICIFVTTVKANSDATNAEKIKIVSEKDKQIILVQNMIDSIEEKIGRNGIVEEDKVTILKKYKKRAERLLMEITDDKEISEVIQISALNGLLGIVDKDKERYDNSNFEMFINAIENCAENTIPKLNGRRAESLIEKINSIISTDQEIIKGNNLGEIEDLIKVSNKELDNLANKFETAQNEIAEKIKEIENITSNIIKEISSVSSENIEDYLDIVDRINNKNLYIESDILSTVKRCEKDKRRIYDSLNLDIRSSYVLPSIESKNIEIKHKYEERTVLFKKEGVLNKGKRLLSNIFDKDWGYKEVGYDERIIDKDETIKRAQKICSENKNKYISILKEWSNQYTKAIDTFYEEVSRRTEEFEEKKEQNIELYDIGEVTKDLIGIKDKLSNLRVDVKNEVAITSDNYEKNISYSISRLHYNFYMLSNKILEKNYLLVGKYINKKCEEKPNSMGLKLFWTWDIDSCRDFISRMYGIDLDFEECELIKREGLYSFEDIAIIYESGKGTLKFYEKLKQIKDITYSMFIIFNGIQIGNSKKQILESRNLNYFFKENSNLSMNLVIDSCREFINANNIEELLIEVKNLKDKVISRFSSIRTEYILINSKNPIYNMALIESQEIHEFLISDYKVIKEKLIENPLSRGVEEQETIEKILSYFLNTSKEEGV
;
A
#
# COMPACT_ATOMS: atom_id res chain seq x y z
N MET A 1 -38.48 14.50 -15.90
CA MET A 1 -38.26 14.73 -14.46
C MET A 1 -37.10 13.84 -14.05
N ARG A 2 -35.95 14.40 -13.65
CA ARG A 2 -34.80 13.57 -13.22
C ARG A 2 -35.23 12.71 -12.02
N LYS A 3 -34.95 11.41 -12.07
CA LYS A 3 -35.27 10.41 -11.02
C LYS A 3 -34.54 10.70 -9.70
N ASP A 4 -33.63 11.68 -9.66
CA ASP A 4 -32.59 11.81 -8.63
C ASP A 4 -33.05 12.43 -7.30
N ASN A 5 -34.29 12.93 -7.20
CA ASN A 5 -34.75 13.64 -5.99
C ASN A 5 -36.09 13.16 -5.39
N TYR A 6 -36.52 11.93 -5.72
CA TYR A 6 -37.80 11.42 -5.20
C TYR A 6 -37.77 11.24 -3.67
N ILE A 7 -36.62 10.88 -3.08
CA ILE A 7 -36.47 10.70 -1.63
C ILE A 7 -36.73 12.01 -0.89
N LEU A 8 -36.13 13.13 -1.33
CA LEU A 8 -36.34 14.43 -0.69
C LEU A 8 -37.80 14.90 -0.81
N ASN A 9 -38.41 14.70 -1.98
CA ASN A 9 -39.83 15.01 -2.17
C ASN A 9 -40.73 14.16 -1.26
N ILE A 10 -40.40 12.88 -1.07
CA ILE A 10 -41.14 12.01 -0.14
C ILE A 10 -40.98 12.50 1.29
N ILE A 11 -39.78 12.91 1.70
CA ILE A 11 -39.57 13.53 3.02
C ILE A 11 -40.46 14.76 3.19
N ASP A 12 -40.52 15.64 2.20
CA ASP A 12 -41.38 16.83 2.25
C ASP A 12 -42.87 16.48 2.26
N GLN A 13 -43.29 15.42 1.55
CA GLN A 13 -44.67 14.91 1.59
C GLN A 13 -45.03 14.40 2.99
N ILE A 14 -44.16 13.61 3.61
CA ILE A 14 -44.36 13.11 4.98
C ILE A 14 -44.44 14.30 5.94
N ARG A 15 -43.51 15.24 5.87
CA ARG A 15 -43.52 16.44 6.71
C ARG A 15 -44.80 17.25 6.54
N GLY A 16 -45.29 17.42 5.31
CA GLY A 16 -46.56 18.12 5.04
C GLY A 16 -47.77 17.45 5.69
N VAL A 17 -47.78 16.11 5.78
CA VAL A 17 -48.83 15.36 6.49
C VAL A 17 -48.74 15.58 8.00
N LEU A 18 -47.52 15.55 8.55
CA LEU A 18 -47.25 15.66 9.99
C LEU A 18 -47.33 17.09 10.53
N SER A 19 -47.29 18.12 9.68
CA SER A 19 -47.31 19.54 10.07
C SER A 19 -48.57 20.28 9.58
N LYS A 20 -49.61 19.56 9.13
CA LYS A 20 -50.81 20.15 8.52
C LYS A 20 -51.56 21.14 9.42
N ASN A 21 -51.45 21.00 10.75
CA ASN A 21 -52.04 21.90 11.75
C ASN A 21 -51.21 21.88 13.05
N ASN A 22 -51.49 22.80 13.98
CA ASN A 22 -50.76 22.93 15.25
C ASN A 22 -50.83 21.66 16.11
N TYR A 23 -51.92 20.89 16.04
CA TYR A 23 -52.03 19.64 16.79
C TYR A 23 -50.99 18.63 16.30
N ARG A 24 -50.96 18.37 14.99
CA ARG A 24 -50.01 17.43 14.38
C ARG A 24 -48.57 17.90 14.53
N GLU A 25 -48.31 19.20 14.33
CA GLU A 25 -46.96 19.76 14.46
C GLU A 25 -46.39 19.55 15.87
N ASN A 26 -47.21 19.75 16.92
CA ASN A 26 -46.81 19.48 18.30
C ASN A 26 -46.69 17.98 18.59
N ARG A 27 -47.59 17.15 18.04
CA ARG A 27 -47.57 15.69 18.26
C ARG A 27 -46.39 14.99 17.60
N TYR A 28 -46.00 15.43 16.40
CA TYR A 28 -44.99 14.78 15.56
C TYR A 28 -43.71 15.62 15.44
N ASN A 29 -43.47 16.56 16.35
CA ASN A 29 -42.30 17.46 16.32
C ASN A 29 -40.95 16.71 16.21
N ARG A 30 -40.76 15.63 16.99
CA ARG A 30 -39.55 14.79 16.98
C ARG A 30 -39.41 13.98 15.69
N ASP A 31 -40.53 13.54 15.09
CA ASP A 31 -40.54 12.90 13.77
C ASP A 31 -40.16 13.89 12.66
N ILE A 32 -40.69 15.12 12.74
CA ILE A 32 -40.38 16.20 11.80
C ILE A 32 -38.89 16.56 11.90
N ALA A 33 -38.35 16.71 13.11
CA ALA A 33 -36.93 16.98 13.32
C ALA A 33 -36.04 15.86 12.75
N TRP A 34 -36.41 14.60 12.96
CA TRP A 34 -35.69 13.46 12.36
C TRP A 34 -35.74 13.51 10.82
N LEU A 35 -36.90 13.84 10.23
CA LEU A 35 -37.05 13.99 8.78
C LEU A 35 -36.21 15.15 8.23
N GLU A 36 -36.07 16.25 8.97
CA GLU A 36 -35.23 17.39 8.61
C GLU A 36 -33.74 17.04 8.63
N GLU A 37 -33.28 16.34 9.68
CA GLU A 37 -31.92 15.83 9.76
C GLU A 37 -31.60 14.92 8.57
N ARG A 38 -32.50 13.98 8.25
CA ARG A 38 -32.33 13.10 7.09
C ARG A 38 -32.39 13.82 5.77
N LYS A 39 -33.24 14.85 5.66
CA LYS A 39 -33.28 15.72 4.48
C LYS A 39 -31.91 16.35 4.28
N SER A 40 -31.31 16.93 5.32
CA SER A 40 -29.97 17.54 5.25
C SER A 40 -28.92 16.54 4.80
N ILE A 41 -28.90 15.33 5.38
CA ILE A 41 -27.92 14.29 5.03
C ILE A 41 -28.12 13.78 3.59
N TYR A 42 -29.37 13.68 3.13
CA TYR A 42 -29.70 13.14 1.81
C TYR A 42 -29.60 14.18 0.69
N ASP A 43 -29.73 15.48 1.01
CA ASP A 43 -29.61 16.57 0.05
C ASP A 43 -28.20 16.64 -0.53
N ASP A 44 -27.18 16.53 0.34
CA ASP A 44 -25.77 16.53 -0.07
C ASP A 44 -25.41 15.35 -0.99
N ASN A 45 -26.14 14.22 -0.90
CA ASN A 45 -25.99 13.06 -1.77
C ASN A 45 -24.55 12.55 -1.95
N ILE A 46 -23.71 12.72 -0.93
CA ILE A 46 -22.28 12.45 -1.03
C ILE A 46 -22.00 10.96 -1.28
N ILE A 47 -21.28 10.68 -2.36
CA ILE A 47 -20.67 9.39 -2.68
C ILE A 47 -19.23 9.41 -2.19
N ARG A 48 -18.92 8.56 -1.22
CA ARG A 48 -17.57 8.43 -0.67
C ARG A 48 -16.82 7.33 -1.39
N ILE A 49 -15.69 7.67 -1.98
CA ILE A 49 -14.86 6.75 -2.76
C ILE A 49 -13.49 6.63 -2.08
N ALA A 50 -13.14 5.43 -1.62
CA ALA A 50 -11.78 5.19 -1.11
C ALA A 50 -10.83 4.86 -2.26
N ILE A 51 -9.64 5.45 -2.22
CA ILE A 51 -8.51 5.02 -3.04
C ILE A 51 -7.62 4.12 -2.18
N MET A 52 -7.62 2.84 -2.52
CA MET A 52 -6.85 1.80 -1.87
C MET A 52 -5.82 1.24 -2.83
N GLY A 53 -4.80 0.54 -2.34
CA GLY A 53 -3.81 -0.09 -3.19
C GLY A 53 -2.43 -0.20 -2.57
N ILE A 54 -1.55 -0.93 -3.24
CA ILE A 54 -0.20 -1.23 -2.77
C ILE A 54 0.60 0.06 -2.54
N THR A 55 1.47 0.09 -1.53
CA THR A 55 2.43 1.18 -1.36
C THR A 55 3.23 1.39 -2.67
N SER A 56 3.43 2.64 -3.06
CA SER A 56 4.07 3.01 -4.33
C SER A 56 3.32 2.62 -5.62
N SER A 57 2.01 2.34 -5.56
CA SER A 57 1.19 2.19 -6.79
C SER A 57 0.77 3.52 -7.45
N GLY A 58 1.19 4.66 -6.90
CA GLY A 58 0.88 6.00 -7.40
C GLY A 58 -0.46 6.58 -6.95
N LYS A 59 -0.99 6.17 -5.79
CA LYS A 59 -2.25 6.69 -5.20
C LYS A 59 -2.24 8.20 -4.99
N SER A 60 -1.21 8.76 -4.37
CA SER A 60 -1.13 10.20 -4.11
C SER A 60 -1.01 11.00 -5.42
N THR A 61 -0.29 10.48 -6.42
CA THR A 61 -0.26 11.04 -7.79
C THR A 61 -1.65 11.02 -8.43
N LEU A 62 -2.40 9.92 -8.26
CA LEU A 62 -3.78 9.80 -8.72
C LEU A 62 -4.71 10.81 -8.04
N VAL A 63 -4.59 11.00 -6.73
CA VAL A 63 -5.37 11.99 -5.97
C VAL A 63 -5.02 13.41 -6.43
N ASN A 64 -3.74 13.75 -6.65
CA ASN A 64 -3.36 15.04 -7.22
C ASN A 64 -3.94 15.27 -8.60
N ALA A 65 -3.94 14.24 -9.46
CA ALA A 65 -4.55 14.34 -10.78
C ALA A 65 -6.07 14.62 -10.68
N LEU A 66 -6.76 14.01 -9.70
CA LEU A 66 -8.18 14.28 -9.40
C LEU A 66 -8.41 15.67 -8.81
N LEU A 67 -7.49 16.17 -7.98
CA LEU A 67 -7.50 17.54 -7.46
C LEU A 67 -7.26 18.58 -8.58
N GLY A 68 -6.69 18.16 -9.70
CA GLY A 68 -6.31 19.03 -10.82
C GLY A 68 -5.03 19.84 -10.58
N GLU A 69 -4.32 19.57 -9.48
CA GLU A 69 -3.15 20.33 -9.05
C GLU A 69 -2.26 19.52 -8.09
N LYS A 70 -1.00 19.94 -7.96
CA LYS A 70 -0.02 19.34 -7.04
C LYS A 70 -0.20 19.91 -5.63
N ILE A 71 -1.08 19.30 -4.84
CA ILE A 71 -1.29 19.66 -3.41
C ILE A 71 -0.68 18.62 -2.48
N LEU A 72 -0.86 17.34 -2.79
CA LEU A 72 -0.31 16.25 -2.00
C LEU A 72 1.12 15.96 -2.39
N PRO A 73 1.98 15.55 -1.44
CA PRO A 73 3.30 15.07 -1.80
C PRO A 73 3.23 13.78 -2.60
N MET A 74 3.97 13.70 -3.70
CA MET A 74 3.95 12.53 -4.59
C MET A 74 4.91 11.41 -4.14
N ALA A 75 5.91 11.76 -3.31
CA ALA A 75 6.91 10.87 -2.75
C ALA A 75 6.87 10.88 -1.22
N ILE A 76 5.72 10.54 -0.65
CA ILE A 76 5.61 10.42 0.81
C ILE A 76 6.29 9.13 1.23
N ARG A 77 7.18 9.18 2.24
CA ARG A 77 7.31 8.04 3.17
C ARG A 77 6.06 8.09 4.02
N PRO A 78 5.02 7.27 3.76
CA PRO A 78 3.70 7.51 4.34
C PRO A 78 3.83 7.68 5.85
N SER A 79 3.46 8.85 6.40
CA SER A 79 3.09 8.87 7.81
C SER A 79 1.87 7.97 7.89
N SER A 80 2.01 6.85 8.57
CA SER A 80 1.20 5.65 8.36
C SER A 80 -0.25 5.75 8.87
N SER A 81 -0.86 6.94 8.83
CA SER A 81 -1.91 7.26 9.79
C SER A 81 -2.87 8.40 9.50
N ILE A 82 -2.58 9.26 8.52
CA ILE A 82 -3.41 10.45 8.28
C ILE A 82 -4.29 10.19 7.09
N ILE A 83 -5.60 10.34 7.29
CA ILE A 83 -6.57 10.21 6.22
C ILE A 83 -6.77 11.56 5.58
N ILE A 84 -6.69 11.56 4.26
CA ILE A 84 -6.86 12.75 3.46
C ILE A 84 -8.16 12.59 2.69
N THR A 85 -9.06 13.57 2.83
CA THR A 85 -10.23 13.66 1.98
C THR A 85 -10.01 14.75 0.93
N ALA A 86 -10.51 14.50 -0.28
CA ALA A 86 -10.45 15.44 -1.39
C ALA A 86 -11.85 15.62 -1.98
N SER A 87 -12.31 16.87 -2.09
CA SER A 87 -13.60 17.19 -2.70
C SER A 87 -13.61 18.54 -3.39
N LYS A 88 -14.69 18.81 -4.12
CA LYS A 88 -14.90 20.10 -4.77
C LYS A 88 -15.18 21.19 -3.75
N GLY A 89 -14.60 22.36 -3.96
CA GLY A 89 -14.87 23.53 -3.11
C GLY A 89 -14.85 24.83 -3.91
N LEU A 90 -15.51 25.85 -3.39
CA LEU A 90 -15.51 27.19 -3.99
C LEU A 90 -14.13 27.85 -3.96
N LYS A 91 -13.30 27.46 -2.98
CA LYS A 91 -11.94 27.98 -2.78
C LYS A 91 -11.00 26.84 -2.47
N ARG A 92 -9.73 27.07 -2.80
CA ARG A 92 -8.61 26.21 -2.45
C ARG A 92 -8.30 26.30 -0.96
N GLN A 93 -8.59 25.23 -0.21
CA GLN A 93 -8.49 25.19 1.24
C GLN A 93 -8.14 23.78 1.72
N ALA A 94 -7.35 23.69 2.80
CA ALA A 94 -7.21 22.45 3.57
C ALA A 94 -7.57 22.69 5.04
N VAL A 95 -8.34 21.78 5.63
CA VAL A 95 -8.69 21.78 7.05
C VAL A 95 -8.01 20.59 7.72
N ILE A 96 -7.12 20.88 8.67
CA ILE A 96 -6.34 19.90 9.41
C ILE A 96 -6.98 19.72 10.77
N TYR A 97 -7.40 18.51 11.07
CA TYR A 97 -7.99 18.14 12.36
C TYR A 97 -6.94 17.50 13.24
N PHE A 98 -7.01 17.82 14.53
CA PHE A 98 -6.11 17.29 15.55
C PHE A 98 -6.92 16.57 16.62
N LYS A 99 -6.29 15.59 17.29
CA LYS A 99 -6.92 14.81 18.36
C LYS A 99 -7.27 15.66 19.58
N ASP A 100 -6.36 16.57 19.94
CA ASP A 100 -6.39 17.30 21.22
C ASP A 100 -6.57 18.81 21.07
N SER A 101 -6.84 19.32 19.86
CA SER A 101 -6.99 20.76 19.61
C SER A 101 -7.94 21.07 18.45
N GLY A 102 -8.35 22.34 18.34
CA GLY A 102 -9.24 22.81 17.28
C GLY A 102 -8.61 22.72 15.88
N PRO A 103 -9.42 22.70 14.80
CA PRO A 103 -8.92 22.53 13.45
C PRO A 103 -8.08 23.73 12.99
N LYS A 104 -7.06 23.47 12.18
CA LYS A 104 -6.25 24.49 11.49
C LYS A 104 -6.65 24.57 10.03
N ILE A 105 -6.83 25.78 9.52
CA ILE A 105 -7.20 26.04 8.12
C ILE A 105 -6.00 26.60 7.36
N LEU A 106 -5.67 26.00 6.22
CA LEU A 106 -4.70 26.50 5.25
C LEU A 106 -5.44 26.95 3.98
N GLU A 107 -5.07 28.10 3.41
CA GLU A 107 -5.72 28.66 2.22
C GLU A 107 -4.71 29.14 1.17
N THR A 108 -5.14 29.10 -0.10
CA THR A 108 -4.54 29.63 -1.34
C THR A 108 -3.01 29.78 -1.38
N GLU A 109 -2.43 30.80 -0.74
CA GLU A 109 -0.98 31.11 -0.81
C GLU A 109 -0.13 30.18 0.06
N ASN A 110 -0.70 29.61 1.12
CA ASN A 110 -0.01 28.74 2.07
C ASN A 110 -0.34 27.25 1.86
N LEU A 111 -1.22 26.91 0.92
CA LEU A 111 -1.56 25.53 0.61
C LEU A 111 -0.68 25.03 -0.54
N ASN A 112 0.30 24.19 -0.27
CA ASN A 112 1.13 23.56 -1.29
C ASN A 112 1.64 22.20 -0.79
N GLU A 113 2.36 21.50 -1.65
CA GLU A 113 2.96 20.20 -1.34
C GLU A 113 3.78 20.23 -0.05
N ASP A 114 4.63 21.25 0.11
CA ASP A 114 5.47 21.41 1.30
C ASP A 114 4.67 21.64 2.58
N ALA A 115 3.61 22.45 2.51
CA ALA A 115 2.75 22.77 3.64
C ALA A 115 1.95 21.56 4.09
N ILE A 116 1.43 20.74 3.16
CA ILE A 116 0.77 19.49 3.52
C ILE A 116 1.76 18.45 4.04
N ALA A 117 2.97 18.39 3.48
CA ALA A 117 4.03 17.50 3.94
C ALA A 117 4.37 17.72 5.43
N GLU A 118 4.32 18.96 5.94
CA GLU A 118 4.51 19.25 7.38
C GLU A 118 3.60 18.43 8.30
N TYR A 119 2.41 18.06 7.83
CA TYR A 119 1.43 17.30 8.60
C TYR A 119 1.41 15.84 8.18
N ALA A 120 1.51 15.54 6.88
CA ALA A 120 1.23 14.23 6.31
C ALA A 120 2.47 13.38 5.98
N ASP A 121 3.69 13.93 6.00
CA ASP A 121 4.93 13.20 5.65
C ASP A 121 5.68 12.72 6.90
N GLU A 122 6.06 11.43 6.94
CA GLU A 122 6.83 10.86 8.06
C GLU A 122 8.20 11.54 8.23
N SER A 123 8.78 12.09 7.16
CA SER A 123 10.05 12.81 7.25
C SER A 123 9.94 14.14 8.00
N ARG A 124 8.76 14.80 7.94
CA ARG A 124 8.50 16.11 8.55
C ARG A 124 7.68 16.03 9.83
N ASN A 125 6.77 15.07 9.93
CA ASN A 125 5.96 14.75 11.10
C ASN A 125 6.21 13.28 11.53
N PRO A 126 7.43 12.95 11.99
CA PRO A 126 7.78 11.59 12.36
C PRO A 126 6.86 11.10 13.46
N GLY A 127 6.27 9.94 13.27
CA GLY A 127 5.41 9.37 14.29
C GLY A 127 4.03 10.01 14.46
N ASN A 128 3.65 10.93 13.57
CA ASN A 128 2.49 11.80 13.76
C ASN A 128 2.51 12.56 15.11
N THR A 129 3.68 13.09 15.51
CA THR A 129 3.83 13.89 16.75
C THR A 129 2.93 15.12 16.83
N LEU A 130 2.45 15.62 15.69
CA LEU A 130 1.47 16.69 15.63
C LEU A 130 0.04 16.24 15.98
N ASN A 131 -0.20 14.93 16.22
CA ASN A 131 -1.50 14.35 16.54
C ASN A 131 -2.60 14.69 15.50
N VAL A 132 -2.23 14.71 14.22
CA VAL A 132 -3.15 14.96 13.11
C VAL A 132 -4.06 13.75 12.92
N THR A 133 -5.37 13.97 12.86
CA THR A 133 -6.35 12.89 12.67
C THR A 133 -6.82 12.80 11.23
N GLN A 134 -7.04 13.95 10.58
CA GLN A 134 -7.61 14.03 9.24
C GLN A 134 -7.18 15.34 8.56
N ILE A 135 -7.07 15.31 7.24
CA ILE A 135 -6.87 16.50 6.40
C ILE A 135 -7.96 16.53 5.33
N ASP A 136 -8.81 17.55 5.34
CA ASP A 136 -9.83 17.76 4.31
C ASP A 136 -9.36 18.80 3.31
N ILE A 137 -9.16 18.40 2.06
CA ILE A 137 -8.71 19.27 0.97
C ILE A 137 -9.89 19.57 0.06
N LYS A 138 -10.11 20.86 -0.20
CA LYS A 138 -11.13 21.36 -1.11
C LYS A 138 -10.50 22.25 -2.16
N THR A 139 -10.87 22.07 -3.43
CA THR A 139 -10.39 22.90 -4.53
C THR A 139 -11.45 23.09 -5.62
N PRO A 140 -11.51 24.26 -6.28
CA PRO A 140 -12.40 24.47 -7.43
C PRO A 140 -11.96 23.67 -8.66
N TYR A 141 -10.72 23.17 -8.70
CA TYR A 141 -10.16 22.41 -9.82
C TYR A 141 -10.42 20.90 -9.74
N PHE A 142 -11.12 20.45 -8.69
CA PHE A 142 -11.45 19.04 -8.51
C PHE A 142 -12.27 18.53 -9.71
N MET A 143 -11.79 17.44 -10.30
CA MET A 143 -12.24 16.93 -11.60
C MET A 143 -13.59 16.20 -11.54
N LEU A 144 -13.99 15.72 -10.37
CA LEU A 144 -15.24 14.97 -10.19
C LEU A 144 -16.39 15.90 -9.77
N ASP A 145 -17.62 15.38 -9.88
CA ASP A 145 -18.82 16.04 -9.39
C ASP A 145 -18.71 16.45 -7.91
N GLU A 146 -19.40 17.53 -7.53
CA GLU A 146 -19.36 18.07 -6.16
C GLU A 146 -19.87 17.08 -5.10
N LYS A 147 -20.68 16.10 -5.52
CA LYS A 147 -21.20 15.04 -4.64
C LYS A 147 -20.23 13.88 -4.47
N ILE A 148 -19.07 13.90 -5.13
CA ILE A 148 -18.07 12.83 -5.01
C ILE A 148 -16.95 13.28 -4.07
N HIS A 149 -16.73 12.51 -3.02
CA HIS A 149 -15.65 12.71 -2.07
C HIS A 149 -14.65 11.56 -2.18
N ILE A 150 -13.39 11.89 -2.40
CA ILE A 150 -12.29 10.94 -2.45
C ILE A 150 -11.67 10.84 -1.05
N ILE A 151 -11.39 9.62 -0.62
CA ILE A 151 -10.70 9.30 0.63
C ILE A 151 -9.41 8.60 0.26
N ASP A 152 -8.27 9.29 0.42
CA ASP A 152 -6.95 8.68 0.34
C ASP A 152 -6.63 8.03 1.69
N SER A 153 -6.60 6.70 1.71
CA SER A 153 -6.23 5.93 2.89
C SER A 153 -4.75 5.58 2.85
N PRO A 154 -4.07 5.46 4.01
CA PRO A 154 -2.70 4.92 4.07
C PRO A 154 -2.56 3.64 3.25
N GLY A 155 -1.43 3.50 2.53
CA GLY A 155 -1.22 2.39 1.60
C GLY A 155 -1.41 1.02 2.24
N LEU A 156 -2.00 0.08 1.50
CA LEU A 156 -2.29 -1.27 1.96
C LEU A 156 -1.04 -2.13 2.23
N ASP A 157 0.17 -1.60 2.06
CA ASP A 157 1.46 -2.29 2.33
C ASP A 157 2.37 -1.46 3.24
N ALA A 158 1.79 -0.49 3.96
CA ALA A 158 2.54 0.26 4.95
C ALA A 158 2.71 -0.63 6.19
N TRP A 159 3.87 -1.30 6.25
CA TRP A 159 4.42 -2.02 7.42
C TRP A 159 3.89 -3.45 7.65
N ASN A 160 4.60 -4.47 7.13
CA ASN A 160 4.80 -5.86 7.60
C ASN A 160 3.77 -6.53 8.57
N LEU A 161 2.48 -6.21 8.50
CA LEU A 161 1.48 -6.62 9.48
C LEU A 161 0.11 -6.82 8.78
N GLU A 162 0.00 -7.90 8.00
CA GLU A 162 -1.18 -8.21 7.17
C GLU A 162 -2.52 -8.14 7.95
N ASN A 163 -2.52 -8.54 9.22
CA ASN A 163 -3.73 -8.49 10.05
C ASN A 163 -4.08 -7.09 10.57
N HIS A 164 -3.09 -6.21 10.72
CA HIS A 164 -3.33 -4.80 11.04
C HIS A 164 -3.93 -4.04 9.85
N GLU A 165 -3.48 -4.37 8.64
CA GLU A 165 -4.03 -3.84 7.39
C GLU A 165 -5.49 -4.31 7.20
N LYS A 166 -5.75 -5.61 7.40
CA LYS A 166 -7.11 -6.19 7.40
C LYS A 166 -8.01 -5.50 8.43
N LEU A 167 -7.50 -5.24 9.63
CA LEU A 167 -8.24 -4.54 10.69
C LEU A 167 -8.60 -3.11 10.28
N THR A 168 -7.68 -2.38 9.64
CA THR A 168 -7.93 -1.02 9.15
C THR A 168 -9.00 -1.02 8.05
N LEU A 169 -8.94 -1.98 7.13
CA LEU A 169 -9.96 -2.17 6.09
C LEU A 169 -11.34 -2.50 6.66
N GLU A 170 -11.40 -3.38 7.67
CA GLU A 170 -12.65 -3.72 8.36
C GLU A 170 -13.33 -2.49 8.99
N ILE A 171 -12.52 -1.54 9.47
CA ILE A 171 -13.00 -0.29 10.04
C ILE A 171 -13.38 0.73 8.95
N LEU A 172 -12.63 0.84 7.85
CA LEU A 172 -12.86 1.85 6.81
C LEU A 172 -14.01 1.49 5.85
N LEU A 173 -14.06 0.24 5.37
CA LEU A 173 -14.99 -0.21 4.32
C LEU A 173 -16.48 0.06 4.61
N PRO A 174 -16.99 -0.01 5.86
CA PRO A 174 -18.37 0.35 6.17
C PRO A 174 -18.75 1.79 5.78
N THR A 175 -17.78 2.71 5.76
CA THR A 175 -18.01 4.17 5.61
C THR A 175 -18.01 4.68 4.17
N ILE A 176 -17.64 3.82 3.22
CA ILE A 176 -17.46 4.18 1.80
C ILE A 176 -18.51 3.52 0.91
N ASP A 177 -18.75 4.09 -0.25
CA ASP A 177 -19.71 3.59 -1.24
C ASP A 177 -19.00 2.80 -2.35
N ILE A 178 -17.86 3.32 -2.84
CA ILE A 178 -17.06 2.72 -3.92
C ILE A 178 -15.60 2.57 -3.48
N CYS A 179 -14.95 1.49 -3.92
CA CYS A 179 -13.51 1.29 -3.73
C CYS A 179 -12.78 1.35 -5.07
N ILE A 180 -11.81 2.25 -5.19
CA ILE A 180 -10.83 2.27 -6.27
C ILE A 180 -9.60 1.53 -5.79
N PHE A 181 -9.31 0.37 -6.36
CA PHE A 181 -8.12 -0.41 -6.04
C PHE A 181 -7.02 -0.12 -7.06
N VAL A 182 -5.95 0.55 -6.63
CA VAL A 182 -4.84 0.99 -7.48
C VAL A 182 -3.68 0.00 -7.39
N THR A 183 -3.34 -0.61 -8.51
CA THR A 183 -2.17 -1.47 -8.70
C THR A 183 -1.30 -0.93 -9.83
N THR A 184 -0.11 -1.48 -10.03
CA THR A 184 0.75 -1.12 -11.17
C THR A 184 0.58 -2.13 -12.30
N VAL A 185 0.79 -1.70 -13.55
CA VAL A 185 0.76 -2.60 -14.72
C VAL A 185 1.79 -3.73 -14.67
N LYS A 186 2.89 -3.56 -13.91
CA LYS A 186 3.99 -4.52 -13.76
C LYS A 186 3.94 -5.32 -12.45
N ALA A 187 2.85 -5.28 -11.69
CA ALA A 187 2.80 -5.95 -10.38
C ALA A 187 2.93 -7.48 -10.51
N ASN A 188 4.07 -8.04 -10.10
CA ASN A 188 4.37 -9.49 -10.13
C ASN A 188 3.78 -10.30 -8.96
N SER A 189 2.63 -9.90 -8.42
CA SER A 189 1.99 -10.61 -7.30
C SER A 189 0.47 -10.63 -7.39
N ASP A 190 -0.06 -11.27 -8.45
CA ASP A 190 -1.51 -11.54 -8.58
C ASP A 190 -2.12 -12.10 -7.29
N ALA A 191 -1.40 -12.98 -6.59
CA ALA A 191 -1.85 -13.58 -5.33
C ALA A 191 -2.07 -12.53 -4.22
N THR A 192 -1.14 -11.58 -4.06
CA THR A 192 -1.25 -10.51 -3.06
C THR A 192 -2.34 -9.50 -3.43
N ASN A 193 -2.47 -9.17 -4.72
CA ASN A 193 -3.56 -8.34 -5.21
C ASN A 193 -4.92 -9.03 -4.99
N ALA A 194 -5.01 -10.33 -5.27
CA ALA A 194 -6.24 -11.11 -5.15
C ALA A 194 -6.77 -11.15 -3.72
N GLU A 195 -5.91 -11.41 -2.74
CA GLU A 195 -6.31 -11.46 -1.34
C GLU A 195 -6.91 -10.13 -0.88
N LYS A 196 -6.30 -9.00 -1.26
CA LYS A 196 -6.76 -7.66 -0.88
C LYS A 196 -8.07 -7.29 -1.55
N ILE A 197 -8.19 -7.58 -2.84
CA ILE A 197 -9.45 -7.36 -3.60
C ILE A 197 -10.58 -8.20 -3.00
N LYS A 198 -10.29 -9.44 -2.57
CA LYS A 198 -11.28 -10.32 -1.95
C LYS A 198 -11.88 -9.73 -0.68
N ILE A 199 -11.07 -9.13 0.19
CA ILE A 199 -11.55 -8.48 1.42
C ILE A 199 -12.55 -7.35 1.10
N VAL A 200 -12.26 -6.55 0.07
CA VAL A 200 -13.16 -5.49 -0.38
C VAL A 200 -14.45 -6.07 -0.96
N SER A 201 -14.35 -7.13 -1.77
CA SER A 201 -15.49 -7.81 -2.39
C SER A 201 -16.43 -8.45 -1.37
N GLU A 202 -15.90 -9.01 -0.27
CA GLU A 202 -16.69 -9.60 0.82
C GLU A 202 -17.61 -8.58 1.53
N LYS A 203 -17.45 -7.28 1.28
CA LYS A 203 -18.24 -6.20 1.89
C LYS A 203 -19.35 -5.65 0.98
N ASP A 204 -19.64 -6.31 -0.14
CA ASP A 204 -20.64 -5.88 -1.13
C ASP A 204 -20.40 -4.42 -1.61
N LYS A 205 -19.13 -4.05 -1.79
CA LYS A 205 -18.72 -2.73 -2.30
C LYS A 205 -18.37 -2.85 -3.78
N GLN A 206 -18.76 -1.84 -4.56
CA GLN A 206 -18.37 -1.78 -5.97
C GLN A 206 -16.86 -1.48 -6.08
N ILE A 207 -16.16 -2.20 -6.96
CA ILE A 207 -14.71 -2.10 -7.12
C ILE A 207 -14.37 -1.61 -8.53
N ILE A 208 -13.52 -0.58 -8.61
CA ILE A 208 -12.84 -0.17 -9.84
C ILE A 208 -11.37 -0.54 -9.70
N LEU A 209 -10.87 -1.47 -10.52
CA LEU A 209 -9.46 -1.85 -10.50
C LEU A 209 -8.68 -0.97 -11.48
N VAL A 210 -7.77 -0.17 -10.94
CA VAL A 210 -6.93 0.74 -11.72
C VAL A 210 -5.52 0.17 -11.83
N GLN A 211 -5.11 -0.19 -13.04
CA GLN A 211 -3.70 -0.47 -13.35
C GLN A 211 -3.01 0.82 -13.78
N ASN A 212 -2.28 1.43 -12.85
CA ASN A 212 -1.54 2.65 -13.05
C ASN A 212 -0.15 2.38 -13.68
N MET A 213 0.53 3.45 -14.10
CA MET A 213 1.87 3.46 -14.70
C MET A 213 1.95 2.85 -16.10
N ILE A 214 0.90 2.98 -16.92
CA ILE A 214 0.93 2.50 -18.33
C ILE A 214 2.05 3.16 -19.14
N ASP A 215 2.48 4.36 -18.75
CA ASP A 215 3.59 5.09 -19.38
C ASP A 215 4.92 4.34 -19.27
N SER A 216 5.04 3.44 -18.30
CA SER A 216 6.25 2.68 -18.06
C SER A 216 6.37 1.37 -18.83
N ILE A 217 5.30 0.96 -19.52
CA ILE A 217 5.36 -0.18 -20.44
C ILE A 217 6.19 0.22 -21.64
N GLU A 218 7.17 -0.62 -21.91
CA GLU A 218 8.04 -0.52 -23.06
C GLU A 218 7.73 -1.64 -24.05
N GLU A 219 7.99 -1.36 -25.32
CA GLU A 219 7.96 -2.39 -26.36
C GLU A 219 9.03 -3.45 -26.09
N LYS A 220 8.66 -4.71 -26.32
CA LYS A 220 9.59 -5.84 -26.26
C LYS A 220 10.36 -5.91 -27.58
N ILE A 221 11.66 -5.78 -27.49
CA ILE A 221 12.56 -5.71 -28.65
C ILE A 221 13.35 -7.03 -28.72
N GLY A 222 13.29 -7.70 -29.87
CA GLY A 222 14.03 -8.94 -30.14
C GLY A 222 15.44 -8.71 -30.69
N ARG A 223 16.13 -9.82 -30.98
CA ARG A 223 17.55 -9.94 -31.42
C ARG A 223 18.06 -8.96 -32.49
N ASN A 224 17.16 -8.41 -33.31
CA ASN A 224 17.50 -7.52 -34.42
C ASN A 224 16.94 -6.10 -34.24
N GLY A 225 16.54 -5.70 -33.04
CA GLY A 225 15.81 -4.44 -32.86
C GLY A 225 14.35 -4.52 -33.35
N ILE A 226 13.88 -5.67 -33.80
CA ILE A 226 12.49 -5.82 -34.25
C ILE A 226 11.60 -5.83 -33.01
N VAL A 227 10.55 -5.03 -33.00
CA VAL A 227 9.52 -5.09 -31.96
C VAL A 227 8.83 -6.45 -32.05
N GLU A 228 9.09 -7.32 -31.06
CA GLU A 228 8.44 -8.62 -30.92
C GLU A 228 7.02 -8.46 -30.39
N GLU A 229 6.84 -7.54 -29.43
CA GLU A 229 5.53 -7.15 -28.90
C GLU A 229 5.47 -5.65 -28.68
N ASP A 230 4.50 -5.00 -29.29
CA ASP A 230 4.25 -3.58 -29.10
C ASP A 230 3.59 -3.30 -27.75
N LYS A 231 3.68 -2.04 -27.30
CA LYS A 231 3.15 -1.57 -26.02
C LYS A 231 1.65 -1.87 -25.84
N VAL A 232 0.86 -1.72 -26.90
CA VAL A 232 -0.59 -1.93 -26.85
C VAL A 232 -0.91 -3.41 -26.66
N THR A 233 -0.18 -4.30 -27.34
CA THR A 233 -0.31 -5.75 -27.16
C THR A 233 0.03 -6.18 -25.73
N ILE A 234 1.09 -5.62 -25.13
CA ILE A 234 1.49 -5.90 -23.75
C ILE A 234 0.40 -5.43 -22.77
N LEU A 235 -0.06 -4.19 -22.91
CA LEU A 235 -1.10 -3.61 -22.06
C LEU A 235 -2.41 -4.42 -22.12
N LYS A 236 -2.81 -4.88 -23.31
CA LYS A 236 -3.98 -5.76 -23.49
C LYS A 236 -3.83 -7.10 -22.76
N LYS A 237 -2.64 -7.70 -22.79
CA LYS A 237 -2.38 -8.96 -22.05
C LYS A 237 -2.49 -8.73 -20.54
N TYR A 238 -1.93 -7.63 -20.04
CA TYR A 238 -1.99 -7.28 -18.62
C TYR A 238 -3.41 -6.93 -18.16
N LYS A 239 -4.19 -6.23 -18.99
CA LYS A 239 -5.61 -5.94 -18.72
C LYS A 239 -6.41 -7.24 -18.59
N LYS A 240 -6.29 -8.15 -19.56
CA LYS A 240 -6.96 -9.46 -19.54
C LYS A 240 -6.56 -10.34 -18.36
N ARG A 241 -5.34 -10.18 -17.84
CA ARG A 241 -4.89 -10.87 -16.63
C ARG A 241 -5.60 -10.31 -15.39
N ALA A 242 -5.66 -8.99 -15.26
CA ALA A 242 -6.36 -8.32 -14.18
C ALA A 242 -7.89 -8.57 -14.22
N GLU A 243 -8.50 -8.60 -15.40
CA GLU A 243 -9.93 -8.93 -15.56
C GLU A 243 -10.23 -10.35 -15.08
N ARG A 244 -9.40 -11.33 -15.46
CA ARG A 244 -9.53 -12.71 -14.97
C ARG A 244 -9.39 -12.80 -13.45
N LEU A 245 -8.41 -12.07 -12.90
CA LEU A 245 -8.21 -12.01 -11.45
C LEU A 245 -9.45 -11.50 -10.73
N LEU A 246 -10.05 -10.41 -11.22
CA LEU A 246 -11.31 -9.89 -10.64
C LEU A 246 -12.45 -10.88 -10.76
N MET A 247 -12.66 -11.47 -11.94
CA MET A 247 -13.75 -12.43 -12.17
C MET A 247 -13.67 -13.64 -11.23
N GLU A 248 -12.46 -14.14 -10.95
CA GLU A 248 -12.24 -15.24 -10.01
C GLU A 248 -12.59 -14.88 -8.55
N ILE A 249 -12.60 -13.59 -8.20
CA ILE A 249 -12.76 -13.11 -6.83
C ILE A 249 -14.18 -12.62 -6.55
N THR A 250 -14.85 -12.00 -7.53
CA THR A 250 -16.10 -11.24 -7.31
C THR A 250 -17.38 -12.04 -7.60
N ASP A 251 -17.32 -13.34 -7.90
CA ASP A 251 -18.47 -14.23 -8.12
C ASP A 251 -19.60 -13.63 -9.01
N ASP A 252 -19.24 -12.94 -10.10
CA ASP A 252 -20.15 -12.22 -11.02
C ASP A 252 -21.06 -11.15 -10.37
N LYS A 253 -20.83 -10.77 -9.10
CA LYS A 253 -21.62 -9.76 -8.39
C LYS A 253 -21.11 -8.35 -8.69
N GLU A 254 -21.83 -7.68 -9.57
CA GLU A 254 -21.72 -6.25 -9.91
C GLU A 254 -20.44 -5.85 -10.65
N ILE A 255 -20.64 -5.07 -11.73
CA ILE A 255 -19.64 -4.73 -12.75
C ILE A 255 -18.37 -4.18 -12.10
N SER A 256 -17.30 -4.98 -12.13
CA SER A 256 -15.95 -4.57 -11.74
C SER A 256 -15.18 -4.19 -13.00
N GLU A 257 -14.84 -2.91 -13.13
CA GLU A 257 -14.16 -2.40 -14.32
C GLU A 257 -12.64 -2.38 -14.12
N VAL A 258 -11.88 -2.84 -15.12
CA VAL A 258 -10.42 -2.69 -15.17
C VAL A 258 -10.05 -1.51 -16.05
N ILE A 259 -9.38 -0.53 -15.47
CA ILE A 259 -8.97 0.70 -16.15
C ILE A 259 -7.46 0.80 -16.10
N GLN A 260 -6.84 1.12 -17.23
CA GLN A 260 -5.40 1.29 -17.34
C GLN A 260 -5.08 2.77 -17.56
N ILE A 261 -4.30 3.38 -16.65
CA ILE A 261 -4.00 4.82 -16.68
C ILE A 261 -2.52 5.14 -16.46
N SER A 262 -2.13 6.36 -16.83
CA SER A 262 -0.93 7.02 -16.30
C SER A 262 -1.37 8.21 -15.46
N ALA A 263 -1.48 8.03 -14.14
CA ALA A 263 -1.83 9.14 -13.23
C ALA A 263 -0.82 10.30 -13.33
N LEU A 264 0.46 10.00 -13.56
CA LEU A 264 1.51 11.00 -13.71
C LEU A 264 1.30 11.85 -14.97
N ASN A 265 1.06 11.22 -16.13
CA ASN A 265 0.80 11.98 -17.36
C ASN A 265 -0.56 12.68 -17.32
N GLY A 266 -1.56 12.13 -16.62
CA GLY A 266 -2.83 12.81 -16.37
C GLY A 266 -2.60 14.12 -15.60
N LEU A 267 -1.89 14.04 -14.46
CA LEU A 267 -1.54 15.22 -13.66
C LEU A 267 -0.72 16.25 -14.43
N LEU A 268 0.34 15.82 -15.12
CA LEU A 268 1.21 16.73 -15.85
C LEU A 268 0.51 17.33 -17.07
N GLY A 269 -0.35 16.57 -17.77
CA GLY A 269 -1.20 17.10 -18.83
C GLY A 269 -2.12 18.21 -18.35
N ILE A 270 -2.68 18.09 -17.14
CA ILE A 270 -3.51 19.14 -16.52
C ILE A 270 -2.66 20.36 -16.15
N VAL A 271 -1.58 20.15 -15.41
CA VAL A 271 -0.72 21.22 -14.86
C VAL A 271 -0.03 22.01 -15.96
N ASP A 272 0.53 21.31 -16.94
CA ASP A 272 1.28 21.90 -18.06
C ASP A 272 0.35 22.38 -19.19
N LYS A 273 -0.96 22.11 -19.08
CA LYS A 273 -1.98 22.34 -20.12
C LYS A 273 -1.66 21.62 -21.44
N ASP A 274 -1.03 20.45 -21.33
CA ASP A 274 -0.70 19.57 -22.45
C ASP A 274 -1.83 18.56 -22.67
N LYS A 275 -2.68 18.89 -23.65
CA LYS A 275 -3.84 18.06 -24.00
C LYS A 275 -3.44 16.70 -24.56
N GLU A 276 -2.39 16.62 -25.37
CA GLU A 276 -1.97 15.34 -25.97
C GLU A 276 -1.45 14.39 -24.88
N ARG A 277 -0.69 14.91 -23.92
CA ARG A 277 -0.24 14.15 -22.75
C ARG A 277 -1.40 13.69 -21.87
N TYR A 278 -2.41 14.55 -21.67
CA TYR A 278 -3.63 14.19 -20.94
C TYR A 278 -4.42 13.09 -21.66
N ASP A 279 -4.68 13.25 -22.97
CA ASP A 279 -5.44 12.28 -23.76
C ASP A 279 -4.73 10.90 -23.77
N ASN A 280 -3.41 10.87 -23.93
CA ASN A 280 -2.59 9.64 -23.90
C ASN A 280 -2.47 8.98 -22.52
N SER A 281 -2.93 9.65 -21.45
CA SER A 281 -2.87 9.12 -20.08
C SER A 281 -4.05 8.21 -19.72
N ASN A 282 -5.09 8.18 -20.56
CA ASN A 282 -6.39 7.54 -20.30
C ASN A 282 -7.13 8.06 -19.06
N PHE A 283 -6.72 9.21 -18.50
CA PHE A 283 -7.31 9.74 -17.26
C PHE A 283 -8.78 10.11 -17.41
N GLU A 284 -9.18 10.63 -18.58
CA GLU A 284 -10.58 10.94 -18.89
C GLU A 284 -11.48 9.69 -18.82
N MET A 285 -10.99 8.54 -19.30
CA MET A 285 -11.74 7.28 -19.22
C MET A 285 -11.95 6.87 -17.75
N PHE A 286 -10.94 7.11 -16.91
CA PHE A 286 -11.02 6.85 -15.47
C PHE A 286 -12.03 7.75 -14.76
N ILE A 287 -12.07 9.05 -15.08
CA ILE A 287 -13.10 9.98 -14.57
C ILE A 287 -14.50 9.48 -14.94
N ASN A 288 -14.72 9.19 -16.24
CA ASN A 288 -16.02 8.72 -16.72
C ASN A 288 -16.47 7.42 -16.03
N ALA A 289 -15.54 6.49 -15.77
CA ALA A 289 -15.85 5.27 -15.05
C ALA A 289 -16.24 5.52 -13.59
N ILE A 290 -15.58 6.47 -12.89
CA ILE A 290 -15.98 6.87 -11.54
C ILE A 290 -17.39 7.44 -11.55
N GLU A 291 -17.67 8.37 -12.47
CA GLU A 291 -18.98 9.03 -12.55
C GLU A 291 -20.09 8.04 -12.88
N ASN A 292 -19.89 7.16 -13.86
CA ASN A 292 -20.82 6.08 -14.18
C ASN A 292 -21.05 5.13 -12.99
N CYS A 293 -19.99 4.80 -12.25
CA CYS A 293 -20.06 3.98 -11.05
C CYS A 293 -20.87 4.67 -9.93
N ALA A 294 -20.63 5.96 -9.72
CA ALA A 294 -21.38 6.79 -8.77
C ALA A 294 -22.86 6.88 -9.16
N GLU A 295 -23.17 7.14 -10.43
CA GLU A 295 -24.54 7.19 -10.96
C GLU A 295 -25.28 5.87 -10.75
N ASN A 296 -24.61 4.72 -10.92
CA ASN A 296 -25.18 3.40 -10.67
C ASN A 296 -25.35 3.07 -9.18
N THR A 297 -24.59 3.75 -8.31
CA THR A 297 -24.63 3.56 -6.85
C THR A 297 -25.79 4.35 -6.21
N ILE A 298 -26.12 5.53 -6.74
CA ILE A 298 -27.19 6.40 -6.23
C ILE A 298 -28.55 5.69 -6.13
N PRO A 299 -29.04 4.93 -7.13
CA PRO A 299 -30.29 4.18 -7.01
C PRO A 299 -30.29 3.15 -5.88
N LYS A 300 -29.17 2.46 -5.66
CA LYS A 300 -29.03 1.50 -4.55
C LYS A 300 -29.10 2.20 -3.20
N LEU A 301 -28.43 3.35 -3.07
CA LEU A 301 -28.50 4.19 -1.87
C LEU A 301 -29.93 4.72 -1.64
N ASN A 302 -30.59 5.20 -2.68
CA ASN A 302 -31.97 5.66 -2.60
C ASN A 302 -32.95 4.52 -2.24
N GLY A 303 -32.69 3.29 -2.67
CA GLY A 303 -33.41 2.10 -2.21
C GLY A 303 -33.30 1.91 -0.68
N ARG A 304 -32.08 2.02 -0.13
CA ARG A 304 -31.86 1.93 1.34
C ARG A 304 -32.51 3.09 2.09
N ARG A 305 -32.44 4.31 1.55
CA ARG A 305 -33.13 5.49 2.12
C ARG A 305 -34.65 5.33 2.08
N ALA A 306 -35.20 4.74 1.03
CA ALA A 306 -36.62 4.43 0.95
C ALA A 306 -37.03 3.41 2.02
N GLU A 307 -36.26 2.35 2.24
CA GLU A 307 -36.50 1.40 3.34
C GLU A 307 -36.49 2.10 4.69
N SER A 308 -35.48 2.94 4.94
CA SER A 308 -35.39 3.79 6.13
C SER A 308 -36.65 4.63 6.37
N LEU A 309 -37.19 5.26 5.33
CA LEU A 309 -38.41 6.07 5.42
C LEU A 309 -39.67 5.23 5.63
N ILE A 310 -39.79 4.08 4.97
CA ILE A 310 -40.90 3.13 5.18
C ILE A 310 -40.92 2.65 6.62
N GLU A 311 -39.76 2.31 7.18
CA GLU A 311 -39.66 1.91 8.57
C GLU A 311 -40.08 3.02 9.53
N LYS A 312 -39.67 4.27 9.25
CA LYS A 312 -40.09 5.41 10.06
C LYS A 312 -41.60 5.63 9.99
N ILE A 313 -42.21 5.54 8.79
CA ILE A 313 -43.67 5.61 8.63
C ILE A 313 -44.37 4.54 9.46
N ASN A 314 -43.89 3.28 9.38
CA ASN A 314 -44.48 2.19 10.15
C ASN A 314 -44.39 2.45 11.65
N SER A 315 -43.24 2.96 12.12
CA SER A 315 -43.03 3.32 13.52
C SER A 315 -44.00 4.40 14.01
N ILE A 316 -44.22 5.47 13.23
CA ILE A 316 -45.19 6.52 13.58
C ILE A 316 -46.60 5.93 13.74
N ILE A 317 -47.03 5.14 12.76
CA ILE A 317 -48.36 4.53 12.74
C ILE A 317 -48.52 3.54 13.92
N SER A 318 -47.55 2.67 14.16
CA SER A 318 -47.62 1.70 15.25
C SER A 318 -47.65 2.38 16.60
N THR A 319 -46.84 3.44 16.81
CA THR A 319 -46.82 4.20 18.06
C THR A 319 -48.20 4.80 18.35
N ASP A 320 -48.83 5.46 17.37
CA ASP A 320 -50.17 6.02 17.54
C ASP A 320 -51.24 4.96 17.83
N GLN A 321 -51.18 3.82 17.13
CA GLN A 321 -52.13 2.72 17.33
C GLN A 321 -52.04 2.14 18.75
N GLU A 322 -50.82 1.98 19.27
CA GLU A 322 -50.61 1.42 20.61
C GLU A 322 -51.00 2.40 21.72
N ILE A 323 -50.74 3.70 21.55
CA ILE A 323 -51.23 4.75 22.45
C ILE A 323 -52.77 4.75 22.49
N ILE A 324 -53.44 4.62 21.34
CA ILE A 324 -54.91 4.55 21.26
C ILE A 324 -55.46 3.30 21.96
N LYS A 325 -54.76 2.16 21.89
CA LYS A 325 -55.14 0.93 22.59
C LYS A 325 -54.98 1.04 24.12
N GLY A 326 -54.27 2.06 24.61
CA GLY A 326 -54.01 2.27 26.04
C GLY A 326 -52.90 1.39 26.61
N ASN A 327 -52.08 0.79 25.73
CA ASN A 327 -50.97 -0.07 26.13
C ASN A 327 -49.79 0.76 26.65
N ASN A 328 -49.02 0.20 27.58
CA ASN A 328 -47.80 0.85 28.07
C ASN A 328 -46.60 0.44 27.22
N LEU A 329 -45.59 1.32 27.12
CA LEU A 329 -44.36 1.06 26.36
C LEU A 329 -43.69 -0.27 26.74
N GLY A 330 -43.68 -0.60 28.04
CA GLY A 330 -43.11 -1.85 28.57
C GLY A 330 -43.86 -3.13 28.18
N GLU A 331 -45.07 -3.04 27.62
CA GLU A 331 -45.85 -4.17 27.11
C GLU A 331 -45.63 -4.39 25.61
N ILE A 332 -44.85 -3.54 24.94
CA ILE A 332 -44.69 -3.51 23.48
C ILE A 332 -43.21 -3.44 23.10
N GLU A 333 -42.49 -4.55 23.26
CA GLU A 333 -41.08 -4.68 22.86
C GLU A 333 -40.85 -4.37 21.37
N ASP A 334 -41.87 -4.57 20.52
CA ASP A 334 -41.79 -4.40 19.06
C ASP A 334 -41.67 -2.93 18.60
N LEU A 335 -42.02 -1.93 19.43
CA LEU A 335 -42.07 -0.51 19.00
C LEU A 335 -40.68 0.14 18.92
N ILE A 336 -39.79 -0.17 19.85
CA ILE A 336 -38.44 0.42 19.87
C ILE A 336 -37.48 -0.37 18.96
N LYS A 337 -37.87 -1.58 18.54
CA LYS A 337 -37.07 -2.59 17.80
C LYS A 337 -35.79 -3.06 18.49
N VAL A 338 -35.20 -2.24 19.36
CA VAL A 338 -34.00 -2.52 20.15
C VAL A 338 -34.27 -2.13 21.59
N SER A 339 -34.27 -3.10 22.50
CA SER A 339 -34.47 -2.85 23.92
C SER A 339 -33.20 -2.39 24.63
N ASN A 340 -33.32 -1.70 25.77
CA ASN A 340 -32.17 -1.44 26.66
C ASN A 340 -31.45 -2.75 27.03
N LYS A 341 -32.20 -3.85 27.21
CA LYS A 341 -31.63 -5.17 27.48
C LYS A 341 -30.77 -5.70 26.32
N GLU A 342 -31.15 -5.42 25.08
CA GLU A 342 -30.34 -5.78 23.90
C GLU A 342 -29.10 -4.89 23.79
N LEU A 343 -29.20 -3.60 24.12
CA LEU A 343 -28.03 -2.72 24.20
C LEU A 343 -27.08 -3.14 25.32
N ASP A 344 -27.62 -3.48 26.50
CA ASP A 344 -26.85 -4.02 27.62
C ASP A 344 -26.16 -5.33 27.21
N ASN A 345 -26.85 -6.21 26.47
CA ASN A 345 -26.24 -7.42 25.92
C ASN A 345 -25.15 -7.11 24.90
N LEU A 346 -25.33 -6.10 24.04
CA LEU A 346 -24.30 -5.66 23.10
C LEU A 346 -23.08 -5.10 23.84
N ALA A 347 -23.29 -4.25 24.84
CA ALA A 347 -22.24 -3.68 25.68
C ALA A 347 -21.49 -4.77 26.45
N ASN A 348 -22.20 -5.72 27.05
CA ASN A 348 -21.61 -6.87 27.75
C ASN A 348 -20.80 -7.77 26.80
N LYS A 349 -21.32 -8.03 25.59
CA LYS A 349 -20.59 -8.79 24.56
C LYS A 349 -19.34 -8.04 24.10
N PHE A 350 -19.42 -6.72 23.96
CA PHE A 350 -18.30 -5.89 23.59
C PHE A 350 -17.24 -5.85 24.70
N GLU A 351 -17.64 -5.73 25.97
CA GLU A 351 -16.73 -5.84 27.12
C GLU A 351 -16.08 -7.22 27.19
N THR A 352 -16.86 -8.29 26.94
CA THR A 352 -16.33 -9.66 26.81
C THR A 352 -15.29 -9.74 25.68
N ALA A 353 -15.58 -9.17 24.52
CA ALA A 353 -14.66 -9.12 23.39
C ALA A 353 -13.40 -8.31 23.70
N GLN A 354 -13.50 -7.19 24.42
CA GLN A 354 -12.35 -6.42 24.89
C GLN A 354 -11.47 -7.26 25.82
N ASN A 355 -12.09 -8.04 26.71
CA ASN A 355 -11.37 -8.96 27.60
C ASN A 355 -10.70 -10.09 26.81
N GLU A 356 -11.39 -10.72 25.85
CA GLU A 356 -10.82 -11.74 24.95
C GLU A 356 -9.59 -11.18 24.21
N ILE A 357 -9.72 -9.99 23.62
CA ILE A 357 -8.62 -9.33 22.89
C ILE A 357 -7.46 -9.01 23.84
N ALA A 358 -7.74 -8.52 25.05
CA ALA A 358 -6.71 -8.23 26.05
C ALA A 358 -5.98 -9.51 26.51
N GLU A 359 -6.68 -10.63 26.66
CA GLU A 359 -6.07 -11.94 26.95
C GLU A 359 -5.18 -12.42 25.80
N LYS A 360 -5.64 -12.27 24.56
CA LYS A 360 -4.86 -12.61 23.36
C LYS A 360 -3.61 -11.75 23.22
N ILE A 361 -3.69 -10.45 23.55
CA ILE A 361 -2.51 -9.58 23.60
C ILE A 361 -1.53 -10.05 24.70
N LYS A 362 -2.02 -10.45 25.88
CA LYS A 362 -1.17 -11.06 26.93
C LYS A 362 -0.56 -12.39 26.48
N GLU A 363 -1.25 -13.17 25.67
CA GLU A 363 -0.71 -14.40 25.08
C GLU A 363 0.49 -14.09 24.18
N ILE A 364 0.41 -13.06 23.33
CA ILE A 364 1.53 -12.54 22.54
C ILE A 364 2.70 -12.12 23.45
N GLU A 365 2.42 -11.41 24.56
CA GLU A 365 3.45 -11.00 25.53
C GLU A 365 4.16 -12.20 26.17
N ASN A 366 3.39 -13.23 26.55
CA ASN A 366 3.92 -14.44 27.17
C ASN A 366 4.74 -15.26 26.18
N ILE A 367 4.29 -15.40 24.93
CA ILE A 367 5.03 -16.06 23.85
C ILE A 367 6.35 -15.33 23.60
N THR A 368 6.29 -14.01 23.44
CA THR A 368 7.48 -13.17 23.24
C THR A 368 8.46 -13.32 24.40
N SER A 369 7.97 -13.26 25.65
CA SER A 369 8.77 -13.37 26.88
C SER A 369 9.40 -14.74 27.08
N ASN A 370 8.67 -15.82 26.80
CA ASN A 370 9.19 -17.19 26.89
C ASN A 370 10.26 -17.45 25.84
N ILE A 371 10.13 -16.84 24.66
CA ILE A 371 11.07 -17.00 23.56
C ILE A 371 12.33 -16.18 23.79
N ILE A 372 12.21 -14.98 24.36
CA ILE A 372 13.36 -14.24 24.88
C ILE A 372 14.16 -15.12 25.85
N LYS A 373 13.49 -15.85 26.76
CA LYS A 373 14.15 -16.78 27.69
C LYS A 373 14.78 -17.97 26.96
N GLU A 374 14.12 -18.53 25.95
CA GLU A 374 14.63 -19.63 25.12
C GLU A 374 15.90 -19.21 24.37
N ILE A 375 15.87 -18.06 23.68
CA ILE A 375 17.02 -17.42 23.02
C ILE A 375 18.14 -17.14 24.04
N SER A 376 17.82 -16.63 25.23
CA SER A 376 18.80 -16.43 26.31
C SER A 376 19.45 -17.73 26.78
N SER A 377 18.76 -18.87 26.69
CA SER A 377 19.23 -20.17 27.17
C SER A 377 20.04 -21.00 26.18
N VAL A 378 19.98 -20.69 24.87
CA VAL A 378 20.74 -21.40 23.83
C VAL A 378 22.23 -21.09 23.95
N SER A 379 23.06 -22.13 24.10
CA SER A 379 24.52 -22.05 24.22
C SER A 379 25.26 -22.20 22.88
N SER A 380 24.55 -22.45 21.77
CA SER A 380 25.11 -22.64 20.43
C SER A 380 25.29 -21.32 19.68
N GLU A 381 26.40 -21.19 18.96
CA GLU A 381 26.68 -20.13 17.98
C GLU A 381 25.94 -20.36 16.64
N ASN A 382 25.00 -21.32 16.58
CA ASN A 382 24.45 -21.82 15.34
C ASN A 382 23.17 -21.05 14.94
N ILE A 383 23.25 -20.29 13.84
CA ILE A 383 22.19 -19.34 13.41
C ILE A 383 20.88 -20.05 12.99
N GLU A 384 20.93 -21.33 12.61
CA GLU A 384 19.75 -22.12 12.21
C GLU A 384 18.75 -22.30 13.36
N ASP A 385 19.23 -22.52 14.58
CA ASP A 385 18.38 -22.66 15.78
C ASP A 385 17.59 -21.38 16.07
N TYR A 386 18.19 -20.21 15.82
CA TYR A 386 17.54 -18.91 16.02
C TYR A 386 16.50 -18.59 14.95
N LEU A 387 16.70 -19.02 13.70
CA LEU A 387 15.74 -18.82 12.62
C LEU A 387 14.46 -19.64 12.84
N ASP A 388 14.57 -20.88 13.31
CA ASP A 388 13.41 -21.72 13.64
C ASP A 388 12.57 -21.13 14.79
N ILE A 389 13.24 -20.56 15.81
CA ILE A 389 12.58 -19.84 16.90
C ILE A 389 11.81 -18.62 16.36
N VAL A 390 12.41 -17.82 15.49
CA VAL A 390 11.74 -16.64 14.88
C VAL A 390 10.57 -17.04 13.99
N ASP A 391 10.68 -18.11 13.22
CA ASP A 391 9.60 -18.63 12.38
C ASP A 391 8.42 -19.13 13.22
N ARG A 392 8.69 -19.80 14.34
CA ARG A 392 7.66 -20.18 15.33
C ARG A 392 6.95 -18.96 15.93
N ILE A 393 7.66 -17.85 16.17
CA ILE A 393 7.09 -16.58 16.66
C ILE A 393 6.11 -16.03 15.63
N ASN A 394 6.58 -15.84 14.39
CA ASN A 394 5.79 -15.23 13.33
C ASN A 394 4.52 -16.04 13.07
N ASN A 395 4.62 -17.38 13.02
CA ASN A 395 3.47 -18.24 12.85
C ASN A 395 2.47 -18.15 14.00
N LYS A 396 2.92 -18.16 15.27
CA LYS A 396 2.01 -18.03 16.43
C LYS A 396 1.35 -16.65 16.52
N ASN A 397 2.09 -15.59 16.22
CA ASN A 397 1.55 -14.24 16.19
C ASN A 397 0.46 -14.10 15.11
N LEU A 398 0.66 -14.69 13.93
CA LEU A 398 -0.35 -14.70 12.86
C LEU A 398 -1.68 -15.35 13.30
N TYR A 399 -1.64 -16.44 14.06
CA TYR A 399 -2.86 -17.07 14.59
C TYR A 399 -3.58 -16.17 15.59
N ILE A 400 -2.85 -15.55 16.52
CA ILE A 400 -3.45 -14.70 17.54
C ILE A 400 -4.04 -13.42 16.92
N GLU A 401 -3.33 -12.82 15.97
CA GLU A 401 -3.84 -11.67 15.21
C GLU A 401 -5.08 -12.04 14.39
N SER A 402 -5.15 -13.25 13.82
CA SER A 402 -6.33 -13.77 13.14
C SER A 402 -7.52 -13.93 14.09
N ASP A 403 -7.29 -14.44 15.31
CA ASP A 403 -8.33 -14.55 16.34
C ASP A 403 -8.90 -13.17 16.68
N ILE A 404 -8.03 -12.18 16.91
CA ILE A 404 -8.45 -10.82 17.23
C ILE A 404 -9.21 -10.17 16.07
N LEU A 405 -8.73 -10.35 14.84
CA LEU A 405 -9.45 -9.89 13.64
C LEU A 405 -10.85 -10.52 13.55
N SER A 406 -10.99 -11.81 13.89
CA SER A 406 -12.29 -12.50 13.90
C SER A 406 -13.24 -11.93 14.96
N THR A 407 -12.72 -11.57 16.14
CA THR A 407 -13.48 -10.93 17.21
C THR A 407 -13.95 -9.54 16.78
N VAL A 408 -13.08 -8.72 16.18
CA VAL A 408 -13.46 -7.40 15.66
C VAL A 408 -14.52 -7.53 14.58
N LYS A 409 -14.35 -8.44 13.60
CA LYS A 409 -15.36 -8.73 12.56
C LYS A 409 -16.73 -9.08 13.14
N ARG A 410 -16.75 -9.88 14.21
CA ARG A 410 -17.98 -10.26 14.92
C ARG A 410 -18.65 -9.05 15.57
N CYS A 411 -17.88 -8.24 16.29
CA CYS A 411 -18.38 -7.02 16.92
C CYS A 411 -18.91 -6.02 15.88
N GLU A 412 -18.18 -5.76 14.80
CA GLU A 412 -18.60 -4.85 13.74
C GLU A 412 -19.91 -5.31 13.07
N LYS A 413 -20.12 -6.63 12.94
CA LYS A 413 -21.38 -7.20 12.46
C LYS A 413 -22.53 -6.96 13.43
N ASP A 414 -22.32 -7.18 14.72
CA ASP A 414 -23.35 -6.94 15.75
C ASP A 414 -23.69 -5.43 15.86
N LYS A 415 -22.69 -4.56 15.81
CA LYS A 415 -22.85 -3.09 15.75
C LYS A 415 -23.70 -2.67 14.56
N ARG A 416 -23.38 -3.18 13.36
CA ARG A 416 -24.11 -2.88 12.13
C ARG A 416 -25.58 -3.27 12.23
N ARG A 417 -25.88 -4.44 12.82
CA ARG A 417 -27.26 -4.87 13.05
C ARG A 417 -28.05 -3.86 13.89
N ILE A 418 -27.46 -3.26 14.91
CA ILE A 418 -28.14 -2.24 15.73
C ILE A 418 -28.33 -0.93 14.97
N TYR A 419 -27.33 -0.48 14.19
CA TYR A 419 -27.50 0.66 13.27
C TYR A 419 -28.71 0.45 12.34
N ASP A 420 -28.79 -0.73 11.73
CA ASP A 420 -29.88 -1.08 10.83
C ASP A 420 -31.23 -1.10 11.58
N SER A 421 -31.31 -1.74 12.75
CA SER A 421 -32.54 -1.80 13.57
C SER A 421 -33.02 -0.44 14.08
N LEU A 422 -32.09 0.43 14.47
CA LEU A 422 -32.38 1.80 14.89
C LEU A 422 -32.51 2.75 13.71
N ASN A 423 -32.32 2.29 12.49
CA ASN A 423 -32.42 3.10 11.28
C ASN A 423 -31.49 4.32 11.31
N LEU A 424 -30.27 4.17 11.86
CA LEU A 424 -29.24 5.21 11.99
C LEU A 424 -28.26 5.17 10.80
N ASP A 425 -27.75 6.33 10.35
CA ASP A 425 -26.70 6.35 9.31
C ASP A 425 -25.33 6.08 9.96
N ILE A 426 -24.68 4.99 9.59
CA ILE A 426 -23.36 4.62 10.11
C ILE A 426 -22.29 5.68 9.79
N ARG A 427 -22.52 6.55 8.81
CA ARG A 427 -21.58 7.60 8.40
C ARG A 427 -21.50 8.78 9.39
N SER A 428 -22.50 8.96 10.27
CA SER A 428 -22.52 10.07 11.23
C SER A 428 -21.69 9.80 12.50
N SER A 429 -21.35 8.53 12.77
CA SER A 429 -20.62 8.13 13.97
C SER A 429 -19.13 7.85 13.74
N TYR A 430 -18.68 7.89 12.49
CA TYR A 430 -17.32 7.53 12.12
C TYR A 430 -16.37 8.73 12.16
N VAL A 431 -15.50 8.74 13.16
CA VAL A 431 -14.18 9.40 13.08
C VAL A 431 -13.25 8.36 12.49
N LEU A 432 -12.52 8.67 11.42
CA LEU A 432 -11.62 7.69 10.85
C LEU A 432 -10.38 7.49 11.75
N PRO A 433 -9.86 6.26 11.93
CA PRO A 433 -8.81 6.01 12.91
C PRO A 433 -7.51 6.76 12.58
N SER A 434 -6.98 7.53 13.53
CA SER A 434 -5.61 8.06 13.45
C SER A 434 -4.62 7.07 14.05
N ILE A 435 -3.62 6.65 13.30
CA ILE A 435 -2.62 5.66 13.76
C ILE A 435 -1.38 6.40 14.31
N GLU A 436 -0.93 6.16 15.54
CA GLU A 436 0.31 6.79 16.05
C GLU A 436 1.52 5.92 15.67
N SER A 437 2.64 6.53 15.24
CA SER A 437 3.92 5.84 15.01
C SER A 437 5.04 6.46 15.85
N LYS A 438 6.16 5.76 16.06
CA LYS A 438 7.44 6.34 16.51
C LYS A 438 8.55 5.56 15.82
N ASN A 439 9.57 6.27 15.33
CA ASN A 439 10.77 5.71 14.70
C ASN A 439 12.02 6.12 15.50
N ILE A 440 12.94 5.21 15.83
CA ILE A 440 14.35 5.55 16.18
C ILE A 440 15.37 4.47 15.78
N GLU A 441 16.51 4.95 15.23
CA GLU A 441 17.80 4.37 14.82
C GLU A 441 18.54 3.42 15.82
N ILE A 442 19.58 2.71 15.35
CA ILE A 442 20.38 1.71 16.12
C ILE A 442 21.90 1.81 15.79
N LYS A 443 22.77 1.60 16.80
CA LYS A 443 24.27 1.62 16.75
C LYS A 443 24.91 0.30 17.26
N HIS A 444 26.24 0.15 17.06
CA HIS A 444 27.07 -1.04 17.37
C HIS A 444 28.20 -0.76 18.39
N LYS A 445 28.81 -1.82 18.99
CA LYS A 445 30.03 -1.76 19.85
C LYS A 445 31.05 -2.87 19.46
N TYR A 446 32.35 -2.61 19.70
CA TYR A 446 33.49 -3.51 19.50
C TYR A 446 34.14 -3.92 20.85
N GLU A 447 34.68 -5.15 20.94
CA GLU A 447 35.54 -5.60 22.06
C GLU A 447 36.84 -6.20 21.53
N GLU A 448 37.94 -5.85 22.21
CA GLU A 448 39.31 -6.20 21.84
C GLU A 448 39.70 -7.55 22.48
N ARG A 449 40.20 -8.50 21.69
CA ARG A 449 40.76 -9.78 22.20
C ARG A 449 42.16 -10.05 21.67
N THR A 450 42.97 -10.74 22.47
CA THR A 450 44.33 -11.17 22.14
C THR A 450 44.41 -12.66 21.85
N VAL A 451 45.03 -13.04 20.73
CA VAL A 451 45.30 -14.44 20.38
C VAL A 451 46.78 -14.64 20.05
N LEU A 452 47.33 -15.78 20.49
CA LEU A 452 48.73 -16.17 20.34
C LEU A 452 48.96 -16.91 18.99
N PHE A 453 49.64 -16.26 18.04
CA PHE A 453 50.02 -16.84 16.75
C PHE A 453 51.38 -17.57 16.79
N LYS A 454 51.51 -18.71 16.10
CA LYS A 454 52.77 -19.50 16.02
C LYS A 454 53.78 -18.89 15.05
N LYS A 455 55.05 -18.72 15.44
CA LYS A 455 56.13 -18.26 14.52
C LYS A 455 56.64 -19.41 13.63
N GLU A 456 56.69 -19.22 12.31
CA GLU A 456 57.16 -20.25 11.35
C GLU A 456 58.69 -20.34 11.22
N GLY A 457 59.18 -21.49 10.72
CA GLY A 457 60.60 -21.81 10.48
C GLY A 457 61.07 -23.15 11.10
N VAL A 458 61.97 -23.88 10.43
CA VAL A 458 62.44 -25.23 10.82
C VAL A 458 63.17 -25.22 12.18
N LEU A 459 63.91 -24.14 12.50
CA LEU A 459 64.52 -23.93 13.82
C LEU A 459 63.48 -23.72 14.94
N ASN A 460 62.27 -23.27 14.61
CA ASN A 460 61.18 -23.01 15.57
C ASN A 460 60.26 -24.22 15.76
N LYS A 461 60.41 -25.31 14.97
CA LYS A 461 59.77 -26.61 15.25
C LYS A 461 60.53 -27.39 16.33
N GLY A 462 61.86 -27.37 16.32
CA GLY A 462 62.69 -28.01 17.35
C GLY A 462 62.53 -27.38 18.74
N LYS A 463 62.26 -26.07 18.81
CA LYS A 463 62.03 -25.35 20.08
C LYS A 463 60.68 -25.65 20.73
N ARG A 464 59.70 -26.19 19.99
CA ARG A 464 58.38 -26.60 20.52
C ARG A 464 58.41 -27.95 21.25
N LEU A 465 59.41 -28.78 20.99
CA LEU A 465 59.61 -30.07 21.66
C LEU A 465 60.16 -29.93 23.09
N LEU A 466 60.70 -28.76 23.46
CA LEU A 466 61.31 -28.49 24.76
C LEU A 466 60.41 -27.67 25.70
N SER A 467 59.15 -27.40 25.33
CA SER A 467 58.24 -26.53 26.11
C SER A 467 57.80 -27.11 27.46
N ASN A 468 58.14 -28.36 27.77
CA ASN A 468 57.88 -28.96 29.07
C ASN A 468 58.99 -28.67 30.10
N ILE A 469 60.07 -27.97 29.73
CA ILE A 469 61.24 -27.73 30.59
C ILE A 469 61.52 -26.22 30.86
N PHE A 470 60.99 -25.28 30.08
CA PHE A 470 61.12 -23.82 30.32
C PHE A 470 59.83 -23.05 29.97
N ASP A 471 59.68 -21.84 30.54
CA ASP A 471 58.46 -21.00 30.56
C ASP A 471 57.70 -20.84 29.22
N LYS A 472 56.36 -20.74 29.35
CA LYS A 472 55.33 -20.91 28.29
C LYS A 472 55.36 -19.91 27.11
N ASP A 473 56.17 -18.86 27.13
CA ASP A 473 56.15 -17.82 26.08
C ASP A 473 57.09 -18.10 24.91
N TRP A 474 57.76 -19.26 24.90
CA TRP A 474 58.80 -19.57 23.92
C TRP A 474 58.26 -20.17 22.61
N GLY A 475 57.64 -19.34 21.75
CA GLY A 475 57.32 -19.73 20.36
C GLY A 475 56.09 -19.08 19.70
N TYR A 476 55.37 -18.24 20.44
CA TYR A 476 54.14 -17.57 20.00
C TYR A 476 54.33 -16.04 19.92
N LYS A 477 53.47 -15.33 19.20
CA LYS A 477 53.37 -13.86 19.14
C LYS A 477 51.92 -13.48 19.41
N GLU A 478 51.68 -12.67 20.44
CA GLU A 478 50.37 -12.08 20.72
C GLU A 478 50.03 -11.03 19.65
N VAL A 479 48.83 -11.13 19.09
CA VAL A 479 48.25 -10.12 18.19
C VAL A 479 46.82 -9.86 18.65
N GLY A 480 46.49 -8.60 18.93
CA GLY A 480 45.13 -8.16 19.24
C GLY A 480 44.31 -7.94 17.97
N TYR A 481 43.06 -8.37 17.96
CA TYR A 481 42.08 -8.04 16.92
C TYR A 481 40.70 -7.81 17.53
N ASP A 482 39.91 -6.93 16.92
CA ASP A 482 38.50 -6.73 17.27
C ASP A 482 37.65 -7.81 16.61
N GLU A 483 37.00 -8.64 17.42
CA GLU A 483 36.10 -9.69 16.94
C GLU A 483 34.65 -9.18 16.98
N ARG A 484 33.98 -9.16 15.82
CA ARG A 484 32.54 -8.84 15.75
C ARG A 484 31.72 -10.06 16.16
N ILE A 485 31.55 -10.24 17.47
CA ILE A 485 30.71 -11.28 18.04
C ILE A 485 29.24 -10.84 17.93
N ILE A 486 28.30 -11.77 17.70
CA ILE A 486 26.86 -11.49 17.81
C ILE A 486 26.60 -11.11 19.27
N ASP A 487 26.28 -9.83 19.48
CA ASP A 487 25.77 -9.38 20.78
C ASP A 487 24.39 -10.00 20.98
N LYS A 488 24.39 -11.13 21.71
CA LYS A 488 23.21 -11.91 22.07
C LYS A 488 22.22 -11.02 22.85
N ASP A 489 22.72 -10.15 23.71
CA ASP A 489 21.91 -9.24 24.50
C ASP A 489 21.29 -8.15 23.62
N GLU A 490 22.01 -7.64 22.62
CA GLU A 490 21.49 -6.65 21.67
C GLU A 490 20.50 -7.26 20.67
N THR A 491 20.72 -8.50 20.24
CA THR A 491 19.78 -9.24 19.38
C THR A 491 18.46 -9.51 20.11
N ILE A 492 18.55 -9.91 21.39
CA ILE A 492 17.38 -10.08 22.27
C ILE A 492 16.67 -8.74 22.51
N LYS A 493 17.41 -7.66 22.80
CA LYS A 493 16.85 -6.30 22.95
C LYS A 493 16.16 -5.82 21.67
N ARG A 494 16.68 -6.16 20.49
CA ARG A 494 16.10 -5.74 19.20
C ARG A 494 14.86 -6.54 18.85
N ALA A 495 14.84 -7.84 19.11
CA ALA A 495 13.63 -8.66 19.01
C ALA A 495 12.55 -8.16 20.01
N GLN A 496 12.94 -7.84 21.25
CA GLN A 496 12.07 -7.18 22.25
C GLN A 496 11.53 -5.85 21.75
N LYS A 497 12.39 -5.00 21.18
CA LYS A 497 12.02 -3.69 20.64
C LYS A 497 11.02 -3.82 19.49
N ILE A 498 11.28 -4.67 18.50
CA ILE A 498 10.37 -4.90 17.35
C ILE A 498 9.03 -5.48 17.80
N CYS A 499 9.04 -6.48 18.69
CA CYS A 499 7.80 -7.07 19.20
C CYS A 499 6.99 -6.04 20.02
N SER A 500 7.67 -5.21 20.82
CA SER A 500 7.04 -4.13 21.58
C SER A 500 6.45 -3.04 20.66
N GLU A 501 7.18 -2.66 19.60
CA GLU A 501 6.74 -1.64 18.63
C GLU A 501 5.51 -2.09 17.83
N ASN A 502 5.52 -3.31 17.26
CA ASN A 502 4.38 -3.85 16.54
C ASN A 502 3.14 -4.01 17.44
N LYS A 503 3.36 -4.47 18.67
CA LYS A 503 2.31 -4.56 19.69
C LYS A 503 1.70 -3.19 20.00
N ASN A 504 2.51 -2.16 20.19
CA ASN A 504 2.00 -0.82 20.49
C ASN A 504 1.15 -0.27 19.34
N LYS A 505 1.56 -0.51 18.09
CA LYS A 505 0.76 -0.18 16.90
C LYS A 505 -0.59 -0.90 16.92
N TYR A 506 -0.59 -2.20 17.22
CA TYR A 506 -1.82 -2.98 17.29
C TYR A 506 -2.78 -2.49 18.37
N ILE A 507 -2.25 -2.24 19.58
CA ILE A 507 -3.01 -1.75 20.72
C ILE A 507 -3.59 -0.37 20.42
N SER A 508 -2.85 0.49 19.72
CA SER A 508 -3.35 1.81 19.29
C SER A 508 -4.57 1.68 18.38
N ILE A 509 -4.51 0.84 17.34
CA ILE A 509 -5.65 0.60 16.43
C ILE A 509 -6.85 0.04 17.20
N LEU A 510 -6.63 -0.94 18.07
CA LEU A 510 -7.70 -1.54 18.88
C LEU A 510 -8.31 -0.57 19.89
N LYS A 511 -7.49 0.33 20.46
CA LYS A 511 -7.97 1.37 21.38
C LYS A 511 -8.84 2.39 20.64
N GLU A 512 -8.44 2.78 19.44
CA GLU A 512 -9.21 3.70 18.62
C GLU A 512 -10.52 3.07 18.15
N TRP A 513 -10.46 1.83 17.62
CA TRP A 513 -11.64 1.02 17.34
C TRP A 513 -12.56 0.93 18.56
N SER A 514 -12.00 0.66 19.74
CA SER A 514 -12.78 0.55 20.97
C SER A 514 -13.48 1.85 21.33
N ASN A 515 -12.80 2.99 21.25
CA ASN A 515 -13.39 4.30 21.52
C ASN A 515 -14.55 4.59 20.56
N GLN A 516 -14.38 4.27 19.28
CA GLN A 516 -15.42 4.44 18.27
C GLN A 516 -16.62 3.54 18.52
N TYR A 517 -16.37 2.29 18.91
CA TYR A 517 -17.42 1.35 19.26
C TYR A 517 -18.21 1.82 20.49
N THR A 518 -17.52 2.34 21.52
CA THR A 518 -18.17 2.93 22.70
C THR A 518 -19.04 4.12 22.34
N LYS A 519 -18.53 5.07 21.52
CA LYS A 519 -19.33 6.20 21.03
C LYS A 519 -20.59 5.75 20.28
N ALA A 520 -20.49 4.67 19.50
CA ALA A 520 -21.64 4.10 18.82
C ALA A 520 -22.67 3.52 19.81
N ILE A 521 -22.22 2.81 20.86
CA ILE A 521 -23.09 2.35 21.95
C ILE A 521 -23.80 3.52 22.62
N ASP A 522 -23.07 4.59 22.96
CA ASP A 522 -23.65 5.80 23.58
C ASP A 522 -24.74 6.41 22.68
N THR A 523 -24.45 6.52 21.37
CA THR A 523 -25.41 6.99 20.36
C THR A 523 -26.66 6.10 20.32
N PHE A 524 -26.52 4.78 20.49
CA PHE A 524 -27.66 3.87 20.53
C PHE A 524 -28.52 4.06 21.78
N TYR A 525 -27.90 4.24 22.96
CA TYR A 525 -28.63 4.53 24.20
C TYR A 525 -29.35 5.87 24.13
N GLU A 526 -28.71 6.91 23.59
CA GLU A 526 -29.32 8.21 23.36
C GLU A 526 -30.54 8.09 22.43
N GLU A 527 -30.42 7.34 21.32
CA GLU A 527 -31.53 7.13 20.39
C GLU A 527 -32.70 6.35 21.01
N VAL A 528 -32.43 5.29 21.77
CA VAL A 528 -33.48 4.51 22.48
C VAL A 528 -34.17 5.35 23.55
N SER A 529 -33.39 6.16 24.29
CA SER A 529 -33.93 7.07 25.31
C SER A 529 -34.82 8.14 24.65
N ARG A 530 -34.35 8.73 23.55
CA ARG A 530 -35.08 9.73 22.76
C ARG A 530 -36.43 9.20 22.26
N ARG A 531 -36.49 7.94 21.80
CA ARG A 531 -37.75 7.28 21.37
C ARG A 531 -38.70 7.00 22.52
N THR A 532 -38.15 6.63 23.68
CA THR A 532 -38.92 6.35 24.89
C THR A 532 -39.61 7.63 25.38
N GLU A 533 -38.85 8.72 25.49
CA GLU A 533 -39.40 10.04 25.80
C GLU A 533 -40.45 10.50 24.79
N GLU A 534 -40.19 10.31 23.48
CA GLU A 534 -41.14 10.67 22.43
C GLU A 534 -42.49 9.97 22.61
N PHE A 535 -42.48 8.68 22.96
CA PHE A 535 -43.71 7.92 23.19
C PHE A 535 -44.48 8.44 24.40
N GLU A 536 -43.81 8.67 25.54
CA GLU A 536 -44.46 9.16 26.75
C GLU A 536 -45.02 10.59 26.54
N GLU A 537 -44.26 11.48 25.88
CA GLU A 537 -44.75 12.81 25.49
C GLU A 537 -46.01 12.70 24.61
N LYS A 538 -46.02 11.83 23.59
CA LYS A 538 -47.19 11.60 22.72
C LYS A 538 -48.38 11.01 23.48
N LYS A 539 -48.15 10.24 24.54
CA LYS A 539 -49.18 9.62 25.36
C LYS A 539 -49.82 10.61 26.33
N GLU A 540 -49.06 11.58 26.84
CA GLU A 540 -49.56 12.63 27.73
C GLU A 540 -50.37 13.71 26.98
N GLN A 541 -50.17 13.84 25.67
CA GLN A 541 -50.93 14.76 24.82
C GLN A 541 -52.39 14.31 24.63
N ASN A 542 -53.28 15.28 24.36
CA ASN A 542 -54.66 14.99 23.97
C ASN A 542 -54.71 14.16 22.68
N ILE A 543 -55.61 13.17 22.61
CA ILE A 543 -55.75 12.29 21.45
C ILE A 543 -56.87 12.81 20.54
N GLU A 544 -56.52 13.29 19.35
CA GLU A 544 -57.49 13.68 18.31
C GLU A 544 -57.61 12.56 17.27
N LEU A 545 -58.56 11.65 17.48
CA LEU A 545 -58.74 10.43 16.67
C LEU A 545 -58.94 10.71 15.17
N TYR A 546 -59.59 11.81 14.82
CA TYR A 546 -59.80 12.20 13.42
C TYR A 546 -58.48 12.56 12.73
N ASP A 547 -57.65 13.39 13.37
CA ASP A 547 -56.36 13.80 12.83
C ASP A 547 -55.38 12.63 12.73
N ILE A 548 -55.30 11.77 13.76
CA ILE A 548 -54.45 10.57 13.73
C ILE A 548 -54.91 9.60 12.62
N GLY A 549 -56.21 9.45 12.42
CA GLY A 549 -56.78 8.63 11.35
C GLY A 549 -56.44 9.14 9.95
N GLU A 550 -56.50 10.46 9.74
CA GLU A 550 -56.05 11.08 8.48
C GLU A 550 -54.54 10.89 8.26
N VAL A 551 -53.71 11.16 9.27
CA VAL A 551 -52.25 10.96 9.18
C VAL A 551 -51.92 9.52 8.79
N THR A 552 -52.53 8.55 9.47
CA THR A 552 -52.31 7.13 9.18
C THR A 552 -52.64 6.79 7.73
N LYS A 553 -53.79 7.26 7.23
CA LYS A 553 -54.23 7.02 5.85
C LYS A 553 -53.25 7.63 4.84
N ASP A 554 -52.85 8.88 5.06
CA ASP A 554 -51.96 9.61 4.13
C ASP A 554 -50.55 9.00 4.13
N LEU A 555 -50.02 8.63 5.30
CA LEU A 555 -48.73 7.96 5.42
C LEU A 555 -48.71 6.56 4.78
N ILE A 556 -49.80 5.78 4.88
CA ILE A 556 -49.93 4.49 4.16
C ILE A 556 -49.87 4.73 2.64
N GLY A 557 -50.58 5.75 2.14
CA GLY A 557 -50.52 6.11 0.71
C GLY A 557 -49.11 6.48 0.25
N ILE A 558 -48.36 7.22 1.07
CA ILE A 558 -46.95 7.55 0.78
C ILE A 558 -46.08 6.29 0.82
N LYS A 559 -46.26 5.41 1.81
CA LYS A 559 -45.54 4.14 1.96
C LYS A 559 -45.74 3.22 0.74
N ASP A 560 -46.97 3.08 0.25
CA ASP A 560 -47.28 2.25 -0.91
C ASP A 560 -46.63 2.81 -2.18
N LYS A 561 -46.69 4.14 -2.36
CA LYS A 561 -45.99 4.84 -3.44
C LYS A 561 -44.47 4.62 -3.38
N LEU A 562 -43.88 4.69 -2.19
CA LEU A 562 -42.44 4.48 -1.99
C LEU A 562 -42.03 3.03 -2.27
N SER A 563 -42.87 2.07 -1.89
CA SER A 563 -42.65 0.64 -2.12
C SER A 563 -42.68 0.29 -3.62
N ASN A 564 -43.54 0.93 -4.41
CA ASN A 564 -43.61 0.74 -5.86
C ASN A 564 -42.39 1.32 -6.60
N LEU A 565 -41.88 2.48 -6.17
CA LEU A 565 -40.68 3.11 -6.75
C LEU A 565 -39.40 2.25 -6.57
N ARG A 566 -39.41 1.27 -5.64
CA ARG A 566 -38.30 0.34 -5.39
C ARG A 566 -38.15 -0.74 -6.46
N VAL A 567 -39.23 -1.12 -7.15
CA VAL A 567 -39.26 -2.28 -8.07
C VAL A 567 -38.62 -1.95 -9.43
N ASP A 568 -38.67 -0.69 -9.86
CA ASP A 568 -38.17 -0.24 -11.17
C ASP A 568 -36.63 -0.16 -11.29
N VAL A 569 -35.88 -0.34 -10.20
CA VAL A 569 -34.41 -0.18 -10.17
C VAL A 569 -33.66 -1.46 -10.60
N LYS A 570 -34.32 -2.63 -10.61
CA LYS A 570 -33.67 -3.92 -10.94
C LYS A 570 -33.41 -4.16 -12.44
N ASN A 571 -33.92 -3.31 -13.33
CA ASN A 571 -34.02 -3.60 -14.77
C ASN A 571 -33.24 -2.66 -15.71
N GLU A 572 -32.28 -1.89 -15.22
CA GLU A 572 -31.48 -1.02 -16.10
C GLU A 572 -30.04 -0.92 -15.62
N VAL A 573 -29.16 -1.86 -16.00
CA VAL A 573 -27.78 -1.56 -16.42
C VAL A 573 -27.28 -2.71 -17.30
N ALA A 574 -27.29 -2.50 -18.61
CA ALA A 574 -26.45 -3.24 -19.53
C ALA A 574 -25.95 -2.25 -20.60
N ILE A 575 -24.70 -2.47 -21.02
CA ILE A 575 -24.09 -2.09 -22.32
C ILE A 575 -22.92 -1.08 -22.25
N THR A 576 -21.72 -1.68 -22.30
CA THR A 576 -20.53 -1.46 -23.18
C THR A 576 -19.81 -0.12 -23.28
N SER A 577 -18.47 -0.21 -23.43
CA SER A 577 -17.83 0.15 -24.71
C SER A 577 -16.46 -0.55 -24.90
N ASP A 578 -16.39 -1.47 -25.87
CA ASP A 578 -15.15 -1.76 -26.60
C ASP A 578 -14.96 -0.63 -27.62
N ASN A 579 -13.81 0.06 -27.59
CA ASN A 579 -13.41 0.93 -28.69
C ASN A 579 -12.08 0.48 -29.31
N TYR A 580 -12.18 0.36 -30.63
CA TYR A 580 -11.18 -0.04 -31.61
C TYR A 580 -9.96 0.88 -31.62
N GLU A 581 -8.81 0.34 -32.02
CA GLU A 581 -7.89 1.10 -32.89
C GLU A 581 -7.18 0.22 -33.91
N LYS A 582 -7.00 0.82 -35.09
CA LYS A 582 -6.48 0.23 -36.33
C LYS A 582 -4.98 -0.03 -36.22
N ASN A 583 -4.55 -1.22 -36.61
CA ASN A 583 -3.15 -1.46 -36.97
C ASN A 583 -2.81 -0.61 -38.20
N ILE A 584 -2.15 0.52 -37.99
CA ILE A 584 -1.58 1.32 -39.07
C ILE A 584 -0.20 0.74 -39.39
N SER A 585 -0.08 0.08 -40.54
CA SER A 585 1.22 -0.36 -41.05
C SER A 585 1.91 0.81 -41.75
N TYR A 586 3.09 1.17 -41.25
CA TYR A 586 3.94 2.17 -41.89
C TYR A 586 5.00 1.48 -42.75
N SER A 587 5.12 1.89 -44.02
CA SER A 587 6.23 1.44 -44.87
C SER A 587 7.49 2.22 -44.49
N ILE A 588 8.40 1.59 -43.76
CA ILE A 588 9.70 2.18 -43.42
C ILE A 588 10.64 2.01 -44.61
N SER A 589 11.25 3.09 -45.10
CA SER A 589 12.25 2.98 -46.16
C SER A 589 13.45 2.13 -45.67
N ARG A 590 14.11 1.43 -46.59
CA ARG A 590 15.34 0.67 -46.28
C ARG A 590 16.42 1.52 -45.60
N LEU A 591 16.51 2.81 -45.92
CA LEU A 591 17.45 3.73 -45.28
C LEU A 591 17.16 3.92 -43.79
N HIS A 592 15.92 4.27 -43.45
CA HIS A 592 15.46 4.41 -42.05
C HIS A 592 15.62 3.11 -41.26
N TYR A 593 15.29 1.95 -41.87
CA TYR A 593 15.54 0.65 -41.26
C TYR A 593 17.03 0.41 -40.99
N ASN A 594 17.90 0.70 -41.96
CA ASN A 594 19.35 0.56 -41.77
C ASN A 594 19.89 1.50 -40.68
N PHE A 595 19.40 2.74 -40.60
CA PHE A 595 19.77 3.67 -39.52
C PHE A 595 19.30 3.18 -38.16
N TYR A 596 18.07 2.65 -38.08
CA TYR A 596 17.54 2.03 -36.88
C TYR A 596 18.40 0.84 -36.43
N MET A 597 18.74 -0.07 -37.36
CA MET A 597 19.65 -1.20 -37.10
C MET A 597 21.03 -0.75 -36.62
N LEU A 598 21.60 0.30 -37.25
CA LEU A 598 22.89 0.86 -36.86
C LEU A 598 22.81 1.47 -35.46
N SER A 599 21.75 2.22 -35.16
CA SER A 599 21.51 2.81 -33.84
C SER A 599 21.45 1.74 -32.76
N ASN A 600 20.67 0.67 -32.99
CA ASN A 600 20.59 -0.46 -32.07
C ASN A 600 21.94 -1.18 -31.90
N LYS A 601 22.71 -1.35 -32.97
CA LYS A 601 24.06 -1.94 -32.88
C LYS A 601 25.05 -1.07 -32.11
N ILE A 602 24.93 0.26 -32.19
CA ILE A 602 25.72 1.19 -31.37
C ILE A 602 25.31 1.06 -29.90
N LEU A 603 24.00 1.02 -29.62
CA LEU A 603 23.47 0.87 -28.27
C LEU A 603 23.95 -0.45 -27.61
N GLU A 604 23.79 -1.56 -28.32
CA GLU A 604 24.25 -2.90 -27.93
C GLU A 604 25.75 -2.89 -27.61
N LYS A 605 26.58 -2.30 -28.48
CA LYS A 605 28.03 -2.17 -28.22
C LYS A 605 28.34 -1.38 -26.95
N ASN A 606 27.60 -0.30 -26.67
CA ASN A 606 27.82 0.49 -25.45
C ASN A 606 27.46 -0.32 -24.20
N TYR A 607 26.37 -1.08 -24.20
CA TYR A 607 26.06 -1.97 -23.08
C TYR A 607 27.12 -3.06 -22.87
N LEU A 608 27.56 -3.69 -23.96
CA LEU A 608 28.61 -4.70 -23.87
C LEU A 608 29.93 -4.13 -23.34
N LEU A 609 30.21 -2.84 -23.56
CA LEU A 609 31.35 -2.16 -22.93
C LEU A 609 31.17 -2.02 -21.42
N VAL A 610 29.98 -1.64 -20.95
CA VAL A 610 29.66 -1.57 -19.51
C VAL A 610 29.79 -2.96 -18.86
N GLY A 611 29.21 -4.00 -19.47
CA GLY A 611 29.33 -5.37 -18.97
C GLY A 611 30.76 -5.89 -18.94
N LYS A 612 31.56 -5.62 -19.98
CA LYS A 612 33.00 -5.93 -20.00
C LYS A 612 33.78 -5.21 -18.91
N TYR A 613 33.45 -3.94 -18.65
CA TYR A 613 34.08 -3.17 -17.57
C TYR A 613 33.82 -3.81 -16.20
N ILE A 614 32.56 -4.15 -15.90
CA ILE A 614 32.19 -4.81 -14.65
C ILE A 614 32.91 -6.16 -14.51
N ASN A 615 32.90 -6.98 -15.57
CA ASN A 615 33.61 -8.27 -15.54
C ASN A 615 35.10 -8.09 -15.25
N LYS A 616 35.76 -7.14 -15.92
CA LYS A 616 37.18 -6.85 -15.69
C LYS A 616 37.44 -6.44 -14.23
N LYS A 617 36.58 -5.62 -13.65
CA LYS A 617 36.69 -5.20 -12.23
C LYS A 617 36.50 -6.37 -11.26
N CYS A 618 35.62 -7.31 -11.58
CA CYS A 618 35.48 -8.54 -10.82
C CYS A 618 36.71 -9.47 -10.95
N GLU A 619 37.31 -9.54 -12.15
CA GLU A 619 38.48 -10.38 -12.47
C GLU A 619 39.81 -9.86 -11.87
N GLU A 620 39.97 -8.55 -11.67
CA GLU A 620 41.19 -7.93 -11.08
C GLU A 620 41.47 -8.37 -9.61
N LYS A 621 40.57 -9.14 -8.98
CA LYS A 621 40.69 -9.62 -7.60
C LYS A 621 41.25 -11.06 -7.55
N PRO A 622 42.10 -11.42 -6.57
CA PRO A 622 42.67 -12.76 -6.45
C PRO A 622 41.59 -13.85 -6.24
N ASN A 623 41.72 -15.00 -6.91
CA ASN A 623 40.77 -16.16 -6.93
C ASN A 623 39.45 -15.98 -7.72
N SER A 624 39.39 -15.07 -8.68
CA SER A 624 38.19 -14.68 -9.45
C SER A 624 38.00 -15.45 -10.77
N MET A 625 37.90 -16.77 -10.76
CA MET A 625 37.40 -17.49 -11.95
C MET A 625 35.85 -17.52 -11.97
N GLY A 626 35.24 -16.38 -11.61
CA GLY A 626 33.96 -16.35 -10.93
C GLY A 626 32.74 -16.53 -11.83
N LEU A 627 31.83 -17.41 -11.42
CA LEU A 627 30.54 -17.61 -12.07
C LEU A 627 29.66 -16.35 -11.89
N LYS A 628 28.97 -15.94 -12.96
CA LYS A 628 27.98 -14.84 -12.92
C LYS A 628 26.67 -15.38 -12.41
N LEU A 629 26.19 -14.86 -11.28
CA LEU A 629 24.98 -15.33 -10.64
C LEU A 629 23.89 -14.26 -10.69
N PHE A 630 22.80 -14.51 -11.41
CA PHE A 630 21.65 -13.61 -11.46
C PHE A 630 20.56 -14.12 -10.53
N TRP A 631 20.26 -13.35 -9.48
CA TRP A 631 19.20 -13.66 -8.53
C TRP A 631 18.02 -12.74 -8.78
N THR A 632 16.84 -13.30 -9.01
CA THR A 632 15.68 -12.51 -9.40
C THR A 632 14.33 -13.11 -8.96
N TRP A 633 13.33 -12.23 -8.89
CA TRP A 633 11.92 -12.54 -8.76
C TRP A 633 11.13 -12.19 -10.04
N ASP A 634 11.82 -11.68 -11.07
CA ASP A 634 11.27 -11.30 -12.37
C ASP A 634 12.17 -11.79 -13.50
N ILE A 635 11.72 -12.83 -14.21
CA ILE A 635 12.46 -13.42 -15.33
C ILE A 635 12.55 -12.49 -16.53
N ASP A 636 11.54 -11.66 -16.78
CA ASP A 636 11.58 -10.76 -17.92
C ASP A 636 12.61 -9.65 -17.68
N SER A 637 12.65 -9.06 -16.47
CA SER A 637 13.69 -8.10 -16.08
C SER A 637 15.08 -8.71 -16.14
N CYS A 638 15.23 -9.95 -15.67
CA CYS A 638 16.51 -10.67 -15.69
C CYS A 638 17.00 -10.95 -17.11
N ARG A 639 16.11 -11.45 -17.99
CA ARG A 639 16.42 -11.63 -19.41
C ARG A 639 16.88 -10.33 -20.04
N ASP A 640 16.15 -9.25 -19.82
CA ASP A 640 16.47 -7.95 -20.41
C ASP A 640 17.83 -7.43 -19.91
N PHE A 641 18.16 -7.60 -18.63
CA PHE A 641 19.46 -7.20 -18.09
C PHE A 641 20.61 -8.04 -18.66
N ILE A 642 20.43 -9.36 -18.74
CA ILE A 642 21.43 -10.29 -19.28
C ILE A 642 21.68 -10.00 -20.77
N SER A 643 20.61 -9.80 -21.54
CA SER A 643 20.66 -9.43 -22.96
C SER A 643 21.46 -8.15 -23.16
N ARG A 644 21.17 -7.11 -22.38
CA ARG A 644 21.88 -5.82 -22.46
C ARG A 644 23.34 -5.99 -22.08
N MET A 645 23.63 -6.46 -20.88
CA MET A 645 24.98 -6.44 -20.30
C MET A 645 25.93 -7.48 -20.89
N TYR A 646 25.41 -8.61 -21.35
CA TYR A 646 26.20 -9.75 -21.79
C TYR A 646 25.92 -10.19 -23.23
N GLY A 647 24.91 -9.62 -23.90
CA GLY A 647 24.57 -9.97 -25.28
C GLY A 647 23.95 -11.37 -25.41
N ILE A 648 23.35 -11.88 -24.33
CA ILE A 648 22.80 -13.22 -24.25
C ILE A 648 21.27 -13.13 -24.17
N ASP A 649 20.60 -13.64 -25.19
CA ASP A 649 19.14 -13.62 -25.28
C ASP A 649 18.55 -14.98 -24.92
N LEU A 650 17.90 -15.04 -23.76
CA LEU A 650 17.10 -16.20 -23.34
C LEU A 650 15.79 -16.22 -24.14
N ASP A 651 15.50 -17.34 -24.78
CA ASP A 651 14.26 -17.54 -25.51
C ASP A 651 13.06 -17.84 -24.58
N PHE A 652 11.86 -17.93 -25.17
CA PHE A 652 10.64 -18.17 -24.40
C PHE A 652 10.65 -19.54 -23.69
N GLU A 653 11.19 -20.58 -24.33
CA GLU A 653 11.23 -21.92 -23.74
C GLU A 653 12.21 -21.97 -22.56
N GLU A 654 13.35 -21.29 -22.67
CA GLU A 654 14.33 -21.11 -21.60
C GLU A 654 13.71 -20.33 -20.43
N CYS A 655 12.99 -19.23 -20.68
CA CYS A 655 12.30 -18.48 -19.63
C CYS A 655 11.26 -19.33 -18.89
N GLU A 656 10.45 -20.11 -19.60
CA GLU A 656 9.45 -20.98 -18.97
C GLU A 656 10.08 -22.16 -18.23
N LEU A 657 11.21 -22.68 -18.73
CA LEU A 657 12.02 -23.68 -18.03
C LEU A 657 12.55 -23.12 -16.70
N ILE A 658 13.10 -21.89 -16.70
CA ILE A 658 13.58 -21.22 -15.49
C ILE A 658 12.44 -21.05 -14.48
N LYS A 659 11.26 -20.59 -14.93
CA LYS A 659 10.08 -20.42 -14.05
C LYS A 659 9.64 -21.73 -13.41
N ARG A 660 9.79 -22.86 -14.12
CA ARG A 660 9.44 -24.19 -13.62
C ARG A 660 10.51 -24.76 -12.68
N GLU A 661 11.78 -24.66 -13.06
CA GLU A 661 12.89 -25.35 -12.38
C GLU A 661 13.55 -24.54 -11.25
N GLY A 662 13.38 -23.21 -11.26
CA GLY A 662 13.89 -22.26 -10.27
C GLY A 662 15.40 -21.97 -10.35
N LEU A 663 16.19 -22.87 -10.94
CA LEU A 663 17.62 -22.70 -11.19
C LEU A 663 17.92 -23.16 -12.61
N TYR A 664 18.67 -22.34 -13.34
CA TYR A 664 19.16 -22.65 -14.68
C TYR A 664 20.61 -22.19 -14.80
N SER A 665 21.48 -23.04 -15.33
CA SER A 665 22.89 -22.72 -15.53
C SER A 665 23.33 -23.08 -16.94
N PHE A 666 24.13 -22.20 -17.53
CA PHE A 666 24.73 -22.37 -18.85
C PHE A 666 26.04 -21.59 -18.90
N GLU A 667 27.08 -22.17 -19.51
CA GLU A 667 28.42 -21.59 -19.55
C GLU A 667 28.93 -21.17 -18.15
N ASP A 668 29.27 -19.90 -17.98
CA ASP A 668 29.69 -19.29 -16.71
C ASP A 668 28.56 -18.51 -16.01
N ILE A 669 27.31 -18.73 -16.41
CA ILE A 669 26.11 -18.07 -15.88
C ILE A 669 25.23 -19.04 -15.12
N ALA A 670 24.73 -18.59 -13.96
CA ALA A 670 23.60 -19.20 -13.27
C ALA A 670 22.50 -18.17 -13.02
N ILE A 671 21.26 -18.57 -13.28
CA ILE A 671 20.05 -17.78 -13.04
C ILE A 671 19.23 -18.49 -11.97
N ILE A 672 18.92 -17.75 -10.92
CA ILE A 672 18.07 -18.18 -9.81
C ILE A 672 16.77 -17.39 -9.85
N TYR A 673 15.67 -18.12 -10.04
CA TYR A 673 14.31 -17.62 -9.95
C TYR A 673 13.64 -18.13 -8.69
N GLU A 674 13.54 -17.24 -7.70
CA GLU A 674 13.11 -17.65 -6.37
C GLU A 674 11.60 -17.90 -6.25
N SER A 675 10.79 -17.29 -7.11
CA SER A 675 9.32 -17.46 -7.12
C SER A 675 8.84 -18.75 -7.80
N GLY A 676 9.74 -19.66 -8.20
CA GLY A 676 9.40 -20.91 -8.87
C GLY A 676 8.68 -21.94 -7.96
N LYS A 677 7.74 -22.71 -8.54
CA LYS A 677 6.90 -23.70 -7.81
C LYS A 677 7.66 -24.94 -7.29
N GLY A 678 8.96 -25.09 -7.56
CA GLY A 678 9.79 -26.27 -7.24
C GLY A 678 10.50 -26.25 -5.88
N THR A 679 9.88 -25.67 -4.84
CA THR A 679 10.50 -25.33 -3.54
C THR A 679 10.98 -26.52 -2.69
N LEU A 680 10.57 -27.76 -2.97
CA LEU A 680 10.95 -28.93 -2.15
C LEU A 680 12.39 -29.44 -2.36
N LYS A 681 13.09 -29.05 -3.44
CA LYS A 681 14.49 -29.48 -3.72
C LYS A 681 15.46 -28.31 -3.94
N PHE A 682 15.02 -27.09 -3.70
CA PHE A 682 15.78 -25.87 -4.01
C PHE A 682 17.08 -25.77 -3.20
N TYR A 683 17.01 -26.12 -1.91
CA TYR A 683 18.19 -26.19 -1.03
C TYR A 683 19.24 -27.20 -1.49
N GLU A 684 18.84 -28.36 -2.01
CA GLU A 684 19.79 -29.37 -2.53
C GLU A 684 20.50 -28.87 -3.79
N LYS A 685 19.79 -28.14 -4.66
CA LYS A 685 20.37 -27.51 -5.85
C LYS A 685 21.39 -26.43 -5.48
N LEU A 686 21.09 -25.57 -4.50
CA LEU A 686 22.03 -24.54 -4.03
C LEU A 686 23.31 -25.13 -3.41
N LYS A 687 23.22 -26.30 -2.76
CA LYS A 687 24.40 -27.01 -2.22
C LYS A 687 25.39 -27.47 -3.29
N GLN A 688 24.97 -27.62 -4.54
CA GLN A 688 25.86 -28.00 -5.65
C GLN A 688 26.72 -26.83 -6.16
N ILE A 689 26.43 -25.60 -5.71
CA ILE A 689 27.03 -24.35 -6.18
C ILE A 689 27.80 -23.69 -5.01
N LYS A 690 28.57 -24.46 -4.24
CA LYS A 690 29.36 -23.98 -3.10
C LYS A 690 30.82 -23.72 -3.47
N ASP A 691 31.49 -22.83 -2.72
CA ASP A 691 32.94 -22.57 -2.77
C ASP A 691 33.49 -22.05 -4.11
N ILE A 692 32.65 -21.40 -4.92
CA ILE A 692 33.07 -20.66 -6.12
C ILE A 692 32.98 -19.16 -5.80
N THR A 693 33.87 -18.36 -6.37
CA THR A 693 33.76 -16.89 -6.32
C THR A 693 32.61 -16.45 -7.24
N TYR A 694 31.65 -15.66 -6.75
CA TYR A 694 30.53 -15.19 -7.56
C TYR A 694 30.58 -13.69 -7.80
N SER A 695 30.29 -13.29 -9.03
CA SER A 695 29.77 -11.95 -9.32
C SER A 695 28.25 -12.04 -9.37
N MET A 696 27.62 -11.64 -8.28
CA MET A 696 26.19 -11.78 -8.08
C MET A 696 25.46 -10.50 -8.49
N PHE A 697 24.39 -10.63 -9.25
CA PHE A 697 23.49 -9.55 -9.66
C PHE A 697 22.12 -9.84 -9.06
N ILE A 698 21.71 -9.01 -8.10
CA ILE A 698 20.37 -9.08 -7.51
C ILE A 698 19.50 -8.10 -8.26
N ILE A 699 18.57 -8.64 -9.06
CA ILE A 699 17.69 -7.87 -9.92
C ILE A 699 16.33 -7.75 -9.23
N PHE A 700 15.93 -6.52 -8.91
CA PHE A 700 14.71 -6.24 -8.16
C PHE A 700 13.97 -5.02 -8.72
N ASN A 701 12.68 -4.94 -8.42
CA ASN A 701 11.80 -3.88 -8.91
C ASN A 701 11.97 -2.60 -8.08
N GLY A 702 12.46 -1.53 -8.72
CA GLY A 702 12.64 -0.22 -8.09
C GLY A 702 11.34 0.45 -7.66
N ILE A 703 10.24 0.28 -8.41
CA ILE A 703 8.92 0.90 -8.11
C ILE A 703 8.44 0.46 -6.74
N GLN A 704 8.60 -0.84 -6.48
CA GLN A 704 8.20 -1.46 -5.23
C GLN A 704 9.41 -1.69 -4.33
N ILE A 705 10.34 -0.73 -4.25
CA ILE A 705 11.58 -0.87 -3.48
C ILE A 705 11.33 -1.31 -2.03
N GLY A 706 10.23 -0.88 -1.40
CA GLY A 706 9.84 -1.36 -0.06
C GLY A 706 9.61 -2.88 -0.02
N ASN A 707 8.84 -3.42 -0.98
CA ASN A 707 8.62 -4.86 -1.13
C ASN A 707 9.90 -5.59 -1.55
N SER A 708 10.67 -5.03 -2.49
CA SER A 708 11.94 -5.65 -2.92
C SER A 708 12.99 -5.72 -1.81
N LYS A 709 13.09 -4.69 -0.95
CA LYS A 709 13.90 -4.73 0.28
C LYS A 709 13.51 -5.89 1.17
N LYS A 710 12.20 -6.08 1.35
CA LYS A 710 11.65 -7.19 2.13
C LYS A 710 12.03 -8.53 1.50
N GLN A 711 11.77 -8.72 0.22
CA GLN A 711 12.11 -9.94 -0.52
C GLN A 711 13.60 -10.29 -0.39
N ILE A 712 14.49 -9.30 -0.52
CA ILE A 712 15.94 -9.50 -0.42
C ILE A 712 16.37 -9.80 1.02
N LEU A 713 15.90 -9.04 2.02
CA LEU A 713 16.35 -9.18 3.40
C LEU A 713 15.72 -10.41 4.10
N GLU A 714 14.50 -10.78 3.73
CA GLU A 714 13.74 -11.86 4.39
C GLU A 714 13.80 -13.19 3.62
N SER A 715 14.30 -13.21 2.38
CA SER A 715 14.46 -14.46 1.61
C SER A 715 15.31 -15.47 2.38
N ARG A 716 14.71 -16.64 2.67
CA ARG A 716 15.42 -17.74 3.33
C ARG A 716 16.52 -18.31 2.45
N ASN A 717 16.26 -18.44 1.14
CA ASN A 717 17.21 -19.03 0.22
C ASN A 717 18.42 -18.11 -0.02
N LEU A 718 18.17 -16.81 -0.20
CA LEU A 718 19.22 -15.82 -0.42
C LEU A 718 20.08 -15.66 0.85
N ASN A 719 19.45 -15.58 2.02
CA ASN A 719 20.15 -15.53 3.30
C ASN A 719 20.99 -16.80 3.56
N TYR A 720 20.50 -17.97 3.16
CA TYR A 720 21.28 -19.22 3.22
C TYR A 720 22.48 -19.15 2.27
N PHE A 721 22.26 -18.73 1.03
CA PHE A 721 23.30 -18.62 0.01
C PHE A 721 24.41 -17.64 0.44
N PHE A 722 24.05 -16.51 1.04
CA PHE A 722 25.00 -15.53 1.58
C PHE A 722 25.86 -16.05 2.74
N LYS A 723 25.32 -16.93 3.59
CA LYS A 723 26.08 -17.51 4.71
C LYS A 723 27.07 -18.57 4.26
N GLU A 724 26.69 -19.37 3.27
CA GLU A 724 27.50 -20.49 2.78
C GLU A 724 28.63 -20.03 1.83
N ASN A 725 28.60 -18.79 1.34
CA ASN A 725 29.60 -18.28 0.40
C ASN A 725 30.33 -17.06 0.98
N SER A 726 31.61 -17.23 1.29
CA SER A 726 32.46 -16.22 1.93
C SER A 726 33.12 -15.22 0.96
N ASN A 727 33.12 -15.52 -0.35
CA ASN A 727 33.74 -14.70 -1.40
C ASN A 727 32.73 -14.28 -2.47
N LEU A 728 31.79 -13.42 -2.10
CA LEU A 728 30.70 -12.97 -2.98
C LEU A 728 30.76 -11.45 -3.21
N SER A 729 30.80 -11.07 -4.49
CA SER A 729 30.66 -9.68 -4.91
C SER A 729 29.22 -9.44 -5.34
N MET A 730 28.52 -8.53 -4.66
CA MET A 730 27.10 -8.25 -4.90
C MET A 730 26.94 -6.95 -5.68
N ASN A 731 26.20 -7.03 -6.78
CA ASN A 731 25.71 -5.91 -7.56
C ASN A 731 24.19 -5.82 -7.37
N LEU A 732 23.70 -4.62 -7.06
CA LEU A 732 22.28 -4.33 -6.92
C LEU A 732 21.78 -3.73 -8.23
N VAL A 733 20.87 -4.43 -8.91
CA VAL A 733 20.34 -4.02 -10.20
C VAL A 733 18.89 -3.59 -10.03
N ILE A 734 18.66 -2.29 -10.19
CA ILE A 734 17.35 -1.67 -10.09
C ILE A 734 16.65 -1.81 -11.45
N ASP A 735 15.62 -2.65 -11.50
CA ASP A 735 14.72 -2.74 -12.65
C ASP A 735 13.53 -1.77 -12.52
N SER A 736 12.89 -1.44 -13.64
CA SER A 736 11.73 -0.54 -13.68
C SER A 736 12.01 0.81 -12.98
N CYS A 737 13.12 1.42 -13.40
CA CYS A 737 13.59 2.73 -12.94
C CYS A 737 12.93 3.90 -13.68
N ARG A 738 12.32 3.64 -14.85
CA ARG A 738 11.80 4.69 -15.74
C ARG A 738 10.72 5.51 -15.07
N GLU A 739 9.95 4.90 -14.19
CA GLU A 739 8.93 5.52 -13.38
C GLU A 739 9.52 6.61 -12.46
N PHE A 740 10.70 6.37 -11.87
CA PHE A 740 11.42 7.37 -11.06
C PHE A 740 12.14 8.41 -11.92
N ILE A 741 12.60 8.03 -13.11
CA ILE A 741 13.19 8.95 -14.08
C ILE A 741 12.09 9.94 -14.55
N ASN A 742 10.94 9.43 -14.99
CA ASN A 742 9.78 10.21 -15.42
C ASN A 742 9.20 11.09 -14.29
N ALA A 743 9.14 10.57 -13.06
CA ALA A 743 8.68 11.31 -11.89
C ALA A 743 9.74 12.25 -11.31
N ASN A 744 10.95 12.23 -11.85
CA ASN A 744 12.09 13.02 -11.40
C ASN A 744 12.54 12.70 -9.95
N ASN A 745 12.41 11.44 -9.51
CA ASN A 745 12.64 10.99 -8.12
C ASN A 745 13.78 9.95 -8.00
N ILE A 746 14.75 9.95 -8.95
CA ILE A 746 15.84 8.96 -8.94
C ILE A 746 16.75 9.07 -7.71
N GLU A 747 16.95 10.26 -7.15
CA GLU A 747 17.77 10.49 -5.95
C GLU A 747 17.19 9.76 -4.72
N GLU A 748 15.88 9.86 -4.51
CA GLU A 748 15.18 9.14 -3.43
C GLU A 748 15.30 7.63 -3.59
N LEU A 749 15.15 7.12 -4.81
CA LEU A 749 15.34 5.70 -5.10
C LEU A 749 16.77 5.25 -4.76
N LEU A 750 17.78 6.03 -5.11
CA LEU A 750 19.18 5.73 -4.80
C LEU A 750 19.44 5.76 -3.28
N ILE A 751 18.85 6.70 -2.54
CA ILE A 751 18.89 6.72 -1.07
C ILE A 751 18.29 5.43 -0.50
N GLU A 752 17.12 5.00 -1.00
CA GLU A 752 16.49 3.77 -0.55
C GLU A 752 17.35 2.54 -0.88
N VAL A 753 17.99 2.50 -2.04
CA VAL A 753 18.87 1.37 -2.44
C VAL A 753 20.19 1.38 -1.66
N LYS A 754 20.76 2.55 -1.33
CA LYS A 754 21.90 2.66 -0.39
C LYS A 754 21.53 2.09 0.97
N ASN A 755 20.37 2.47 1.50
CA ASN A 755 19.85 1.91 2.75
C ASN A 755 19.68 0.38 2.70
N LEU A 756 19.31 -0.19 1.55
CA LEU A 756 19.28 -1.64 1.37
C LEU A 756 20.70 -2.24 1.37
N LYS A 757 21.61 -1.66 0.59
CA LYS A 757 23.03 -2.05 0.52
C LYS A 757 23.64 -2.10 1.93
N ASP A 758 23.47 -1.04 2.72
CA ASP A 758 24.03 -0.94 4.06
C ASP A 758 23.41 -1.97 5.03
N LYS A 759 22.11 -2.26 4.88
CA LYS A 759 21.44 -3.34 5.63
C LYS A 759 21.97 -4.73 5.28
N VAL A 760 22.28 -4.99 4.00
CA VAL A 760 22.87 -6.28 3.59
C VAL A 760 24.29 -6.41 4.11
N ILE A 761 25.14 -5.38 3.93
CA ILE A 761 26.53 -5.37 4.41
C ILE A 761 26.60 -5.50 5.94
N SER A 762 25.75 -4.77 6.66
CA SER A 762 25.69 -4.87 8.12
C SER A 762 25.28 -6.26 8.59
N ARG A 763 24.44 -6.99 7.83
CA ARG A 763 24.01 -8.36 8.15
C ARG A 763 25.01 -9.44 7.74
N PHE A 764 25.77 -9.23 6.67
CA PHE A 764 26.68 -10.21 6.09
C PHE A 764 28.04 -9.56 5.77
N SER A 765 28.96 -9.59 6.73
CA SER A 765 30.28 -8.91 6.61
C SER A 765 31.21 -9.51 5.56
N SER A 766 30.94 -10.74 5.09
CA SER A 766 31.67 -11.40 4.00
C SER A 766 31.24 -10.91 2.61
N ILE A 767 30.09 -10.24 2.48
CA ILE A 767 29.60 -9.76 1.19
C ILE A 767 30.24 -8.42 0.88
N ARG A 768 30.86 -8.34 -0.30
CA ARG A 768 31.38 -7.07 -0.81
C ARG A 768 30.39 -6.53 -1.84
N THR A 769 29.71 -5.43 -1.53
CA THR A 769 28.83 -4.80 -2.53
C THR A 769 29.67 -3.94 -3.47
N GLU A 770 29.54 -4.15 -4.78
CA GLU A 770 30.27 -3.42 -5.81
C GLU A 770 29.44 -2.26 -6.33
N TYR A 771 28.55 -2.51 -7.29
CA TYR A 771 27.81 -1.44 -7.96
C TYR A 771 26.31 -1.50 -7.68
N ILE A 772 25.73 -0.31 -7.52
CA ILE A 772 24.32 -0.06 -7.81
C ILE A 772 24.23 0.23 -9.31
N LEU A 773 23.38 -0.52 -9.99
CA LEU A 773 23.14 -0.47 -11.43
C LEU A 773 21.66 -0.30 -11.70
N ILE A 774 21.33 0.15 -12.90
CA ILE A 774 19.98 0.33 -13.40
C ILE A 774 19.79 -0.51 -14.67
N ASN A 775 18.71 -1.29 -14.72
CA ASN A 775 18.29 -2.02 -15.91
C ASN A 775 17.46 -1.12 -16.84
N SER A 776 18.09 -0.08 -17.39
CA SER A 776 17.47 0.81 -18.39
C SER A 776 17.83 0.35 -19.81
N LYS A 777 17.15 0.90 -20.83
CA LYS A 777 17.51 0.82 -22.27
C LYS A 777 18.60 1.82 -22.68
N ASN A 778 18.90 2.84 -21.86
CA ASN A 778 20.02 3.74 -22.08
C ASN A 778 21.20 3.42 -21.12
N PRO A 779 22.39 3.03 -21.62
CA PRO A 779 23.50 2.64 -20.77
C PRO A 779 24.19 3.83 -20.09
N ILE A 780 23.87 5.06 -20.50
CA ILE A 780 24.47 6.28 -19.94
C ILE A 780 24.24 6.41 -18.43
N TYR A 781 23.11 5.89 -17.93
CA TYR A 781 22.80 5.89 -16.50
C TYR A 781 23.74 4.99 -15.72
N ASN A 782 24.07 3.80 -16.25
CA ASN A 782 25.07 2.93 -15.62
C ASN A 782 26.47 3.52 -15.73
N MET A 783 26.80 4.22 -16.81
CA MET A 783 28.06 4.97 -16.90
C MET A 783 28.14 6.04 -15.80
N ALA A 784 27.08 6.82 -15.60
CA ALA A 784 27.01 7.83 -14.54
C ALA A 784 27.15 7.21 -13.14
N LEU A 785 26.43 6.11 -12.87
CA LEU A 785 26.49 5.40 -11.59
C LEU A 785 27.88 4.81 -11.33
N ILE A 786 28.51 4.19 -12.34
CA ILE A 786 29.81 3.56 -12.19
C ILE A 786 30.89 4.62 -11.95
N GLU A 787 30.97 5.66 -12.79
CA GLU A 787 31.95 6.75 -12.63
C GLU A 787 31.85 7.41 -11.26
N SER A 788 30.62 7.58 -10.74
CA SER A 788 30.41 8.18 -9.42
C SER A 788 30.79 7.26 -8.26
N GLN A 789 30.57 5.95 -8.39
CA GLN A 789 30.86 4.96 -7.34
C GLN A 789 32.35 4.60 -7.25
N GLU A 790 33.14 4.84 -8.30
CA GLU A 790 34.59 4.57 -8.31
C GLU A 790 35.42 5.66 -7.61
N ILE A 791 34.85 6.84 -7.38
CA ILE A 791 35.54 7.97 -6.75
C ILE A 791 35.32 7.91 -5.24
N HIS A 792 36.41 7.77 -4.50
CA HIS A 792 36.42 7.87 -3.03
C HIS A 792 36.30 9.35 -2.64
N GLU A 793 35.14 9.76 -2.10
CA GLU A 793 34.71 11.15 -1.86
C GLU A 793 34.39 11.92 -3.16
N PHE A 794 33.12 11.93 -3.57
CA PHE A 794 32.68 12.57 -4.81
C PHE A 794 32.54 14.09 -4.64
N LEU A 795 33.47 14.85 -5.21
CA LEU A 795 33.56 16.30 -5.03
C LEU A 795 32.84 17.10 -6.13
N ILE A 796 32.67 18.40 -5.89
CA ILE A 796 32.09 19.34 -6.88
C ILE A 796 32.93 19.36 -8.18
N SER A 797 34.25 19.15 -8.09
CA SER A 797 35.13 19.05 -9.26
C SER A 797 34.80 17.81 -10.10
N ASP A 798 34.58 16.67 -9.45
CA ASP A 798 34.26 15.41 -10.12
C ASP A 798 32.87 15.47 -10.75
N TYR A 799 31.90 16.02 -10.02
CA TYR A 799 30.57 16.34 -10.56
C TYR A 799 30.67 17.11 -11.87
N LYS A 800 31.43 18.21 -11.91
CA LYS A 800 31.54 19.05 -13.12
C LYS A 800 32.17 18.30 -14.28
N VAL A 801 33.29 17.60 -14.05
CA VAL A 801 34.03 16.88 -15.09
C VAL A 801 33.23 15.71 -15.64
N ILE A 802 32.60 14.92 -14.77
CA ILE A 802 31.81 13.76 -15.18
C ILE A 802 30.53 14.22 -15.88
N LYS A 803 29.85 15.25 -15.36
CA LYS A 803 28.67 15.85 -15.99
C LYS A 803 28.98 16.31 -17.42
N GLU A 804 30.05 17.06 -17.62
CA GLU A 804 30.45 17.56 -18.94
C GLU A 804 30.68 16.40 -19.92
N LYS A 805 31.47 15.40 -19.52
CA LYS A 805 31.73 14.20 -20.36
C LYS A 805 30.47 13.40 -20.69
N LEU A 806 29.57 13.24 -19.73
CA LEU A 806 28.34 12.48 -19.91
C LEU A 806 27.33 13.24 -20.77
N ILE A 807 27.21 14.56 -20.62
CA ILE A 807 26.29 15.40 -21.43
C ILE A 807 26.78 15.54 -22.89
N GLU A 808 28.09 15.52 -23.13
CA GLU A 808 28.63 15.51 -24.50
C GLU A 808 28.42 14.15 -25.21
N ASN A 809 28.08 13.09 -24.47
CA ASN A 809 27.84 11.77 -25.03
C ASN A 809 26.59 11.76 -25.94
N PRO A 810 26.62 11.15 -27.13
CA PRO A 810 25.43 11.03 -27.99
C PRO A 810 24.21 10.36 -27.32
N LEU A 811 24.44 9.57 -26.26
CA LEU A 811 23.41 8.90 -25.48
C LEU A 811 22.67 9.82 -24.48
N SER A 812 23.10 11.06 -24.27
CA SER A 812 22.49 12.02 -23.33
C SER A 812 21.89 13.24 -24.03
N ARG A 813 21.47 13.09 -25.29
CA ARG A 813 20.98 14.23 -26.09
C ARG A 813 19.56 14.69 -25.75
N GLY A 814 18.76 13.86 -25.08
CA GLY A 814 17.44 14.27 -24.62
C GLY A 814 17.50 14.97 -23.26
N VAL A 815 16.52 15.85 -23.03
CA VAL A 815 16.43 16.65 -21.80
C VAL A 815 16.24 15.73 -20.57
N GLU A 816 15.43 14.68 -20.70
CA GLU A 816 15.18 13.70 -19.65
C GLU A 816 16.46 12.95 -19.22
N GLU A 817 17.29 12.53 -20.20
CA GLU A 817 18.57 11.90 -19.91
C GLU A 817 19.52 12.83 -19.15
N GLN A 818 19.60 14.10 -19.56
CA GLN A 818 20.47 15.09 -18.92
C GLN A 818 20.04 15.37 -17.49
N GLU A 819 18.75 15.62 -17.26
CA GLU A 819 18.21 15.83 -15.91
C GLU A 819 18.46 14.63 -15.00
N THR A 820 18.26 13.41 -15.53
CA THR A 820 18.49 12.18 -14.77
C THR A 820 19.97 11.98 -14.42
N ILE A 821 20.88 12.24 -15.36
CA ILE A 821 22.32 12.22 -15.10
C ILE A 821 22.65 13.23 -13.99
N GLU A 822 22.15 14.45 -14.09
CA GLU A 822 22.41 15.47 -13.07
C GLU A 822 21.95 15.03 -11.68
N LYS A 823 20.79 14.37 -11.57
CA LYS A 823 20.28 13.87 -10.29
C LYS A 823 21.10 12.71 -9.74
N ILE A 824 21.52 11.77 -10.59
CA ILE A 824 22.44 10.70 -10.17
C ILE A 824 23.73 11.31 -9.61
N LEU A 825 24.34 12.27 -10.31
CA LEU A 825 25.58 12.91 -9.88
C LEU A 825 25.37 13.76 -8.61
N SER A 826 24.23 14.44 -8.49
CA SER A 826 23.88 15.25 -7.32
C SER A 826 23.73 14.40 -6.06
N TYR A 827 23.12 13.21 -6.19
CA TYR A 827 23.02 12.25 -5.10
C TYR A 827 24.39 11.89 -4.51
N PHE A 828 25.38 11.55 -5.35
CA PHE A 828 26.73 11.22 -4.87
C PHE A 828 27.46 12.44 -4.28
N LEU A 829 27.22 13.63 -4.85
CA LEU A 829 27.76 14.88 -4.32
C LEU A 829 27.21 15.23 -2.92
N ASN A 830 25.91 14.99 -2.70
CA ASN A 830 25.24 15.27 -1.44
C ASN A 830 25.63 14.26 -0.35
N THR A 831 25.67 12.97 -0.70
CA THR A 831 26.03 11.91 0.26
C THR A 831 27.49 11.99 0.72
N SER A 832 28.40 12.47 -0.14
CA SER A 832 29.82 12.68 0.23
C SER A 832 30.02 13.80 1.27
N LYS A 833 29.10 14.78 1.35
CA LYS A 833 29.18 15.87 2.35
C LYS A 833 28.74 15.43 3.75
N GLU A 834 27.87 14.43 3.85
CA GLU A 834 27.37 13.91 5.12
C GLU A 834 28.38 12.96 5.81
N GLU A 835 29.26 12.32 5.05
CA GLU A 835 30.28 11.40 5.57
C GLU A 835 31.57 12.13 6.04
N GLY A 836 31.68 13.44 5.81
CA GLY A 836 32.85 14.28 6.13
C GLY A 836 32.70 15.24 7.32
N VAL A 837 31.72 15.04 8.21
CA VAL A 837 31.48 15.86 9.43
C VAL A 837 31.69 15.06 10.71
#